data_AF-A0AAE1CI11-F1
#
_entry.id   AF-A0AAE1CI11-F1
#
_cell.length_a   1.000
_cell.length_b   1.000
_cell.length_c   1.000
_cell.angle_alpha   90.00
_cell.angle_beta   90.00
_cell.angle_gamma   90.00
#
_symmetry.space_group_name_H-M   'P 1'
#
loop_
_entity.id
_entity.type
_entity.pdbx_description
1 polymer ?
#
loop_
_entity_poly.entity_id
_entity_poly.type
_entity_poly.pdbx_seq_one_letter_code
_entity_poly.pdbx_strand_id
1 'polypeptide(L)'
;MRLRPKLWVCSSCLLRRASPASGRRYFALAPQLITKAPPANPVSHGPTGTGHSDVLLRQIFDAPKVWKDFAKGAATSPNAGLFGNAYLTRPEGMLSYAYISLKRARAIVDKVLSASSVEEYRAIVRHLDRLSDILCRVLDMTDFVRVTHPDLKVQRKASEAWEMVYQYMNELNTMTGLNDQLGKAMDNPDVTAVWTEEEVTVAQVLKLDFMKSAVNLPKESRDRFVELSSAISRVGSTFIQEMAPEQSYLALPSSQLRGMDPVEARSLTRRGTVYIPTLSTQASRALRSVQDENTRKLIFYASRTASARSVHTLETLMKLRGELAQLSGFESYAHLSLRDRMMAKSPESVNQFLQALAASNSPAARQEVADILSEKRKLQPDADTLYPWDRDFYSDAVRRSLRSSQRRDDFLSAYFSMGTVMQGLSRLFTRLYGIRFEPKEPLPGETWHPDVRRLDVISDVDGHVAVLYCDLFYRPDKSPNPAHFTLRCSREISKAELAEYEGERSGEERDGPLFASPEQAANDGMSFSTKDGVVKQLPTIALICDFPQTSTSSTGPALLNFYQLETLFHEMGHAIHSILARTSFQNVSGTRCATDLAELPSTLMEYFASDPTVLALFARHYETDEPLPYDLVADKLRQSRRFEASDTENQIIMAMLDQELHSSQALRADFDSTKIFHGLQHRYGSSAPDPSGTRWQGFFGHLSGYGSTYYSYLFDRVLAQRVWNVVFAGGRHGAALDRENGERLKENLLKWGGSRDPWHCLAGALKEEKLKIETEPSSELGSAGPPTSLGKVPKPEPVKQESPEQKPMKLEDNNPSAFKNAKCVIRQAACTAISELRLICRDFTQLASDWDHKEIYDARMLGCLYELEQATKDLAPTNFWAIGCENWPALSARTRAAYGMLYPGKEKAGWRGHVLKMVADLNYKAHQNGPQAEVRRTCGTCEGCQGPRLCLFAGDVEGDRPPRAGCGLCKGYVEADPRRRRSDEALRQNPDGRLAQVFPFAAAGPNVRLAS
;
A
#
# COMPACT_ATOMS: atom_id res chain seq x y z
N MET A 1 -42.84 -40.92 23.56
CA MET A 1 -44.16 -41.13 22.92
C MET A 1 -45.06 -39.92 23.20
N ARG A 2 -45.97 -39.55 22.29
CA ARG A 2 -47.13 -38.63 22.47
C ARG A 2 -46.93 -37.26 23.17
N LEU A 3 -46.74 -36.22 22.34
CA LEU A 3 -47.47 -34.93 22.32
C LEU A 3 -48.10 -34.34 23.61
N ARG A 4 -47.76 -33.09 23.93
CA ARG A 4 -48.68 -32.07 24.49
C ARG A 4 -48.43 -30.69 23.82
N PRO A 5 -49.41 -29.76 23.79
CA PRO A 5 -49.51 -28.74 22.73
C PRO A 5 -48.95 -27.35 23.08
N LYS A 6 -48.83 -26.51 22.04
CA LYS A 6 -48.53 -25.07 22.14
C LYS A 6 -49.71 -24.30 22.73
N LEU A 7 -49.42 -23.24 23.51
CA LEU A 7 -50.39 -22.17 23.78
C LEU A 7 -50.19 -21.04 22.76
N TRP A 8 -51.28 -20.55 22.19
CA TRP A 8 -51.30 -19.49 21.18
C TRP A 8 -51.81 -18.20 21.83
N VAL A 9 -51.04 -17.10 21.74
CA VAL A 9 -51.40 -15.81 22.36
C VAL A 9 -51.93 -14.86 21.29
N CYS A 10 -53.17 -14.38 21.47
CA CYS A 10 -53.82 -13.46 20.54
C CYS A 10 -53.10 -12.10 20.48
N SER A 11 -52.92 -11.56 19.27
CA SER A 11 -52.31 -10.26 18.99
C SER A 11 -53.02 -9.09 19.70
N SER A 12 -54.33 -9.20 19.93
CA SER A 12 -55.12 -8.19 20.67
C SER A 12 -54.68 -8.01 22.13
N CYS A 13 -54.04 -9.02 22.74
CA CYS A 13 -53.60 -8.97 24.13
C CYS A 13 -52.25 -8.25 24.31
N LEU A 14 -51.41 -8.16 23.26
CA LEU A 14 -50.15 -7.41 23.31
C LEU A 14 -50.38 -5.90 23.30
N LEU A 15 -51.32 -5.43 22.48
CA LEU A 15 -51.60 -3.99 22.29
C LEU A 15 -52.17 -3.30 23.55
N ARG A 16 -52.72 -4.03 24.52
CA ARG A 16 -53.25 -3.46 25.78
C ARG A 16 -52.19 -3.24 26.88
N ARG A 17 -50.91 -3.51 26.64
CA ARG A 17 -49.82 -3.27 27.62
C ARG A 17 -49.06 -1.94 27.43
N ALA A 18 -49.39 -1.15 26.43
CA ALA A 18 -48.71 0.12 26.11
C ALA A 18 -49.58 1.35 26.42
N SER A 19 -49.58 1.80 27.68
CA SER A 19 -50.00 3.15 28.09
C SER A 19 -49.37 3.50 29.45
N PRO A 20 -48.94 4.76 29.67
CA PRO A 20 -48.06 5.09 30.79
C PRO A 20 -48.80 5.29 32.12
N ALA A 21 -48.39 4.57 33.16
CA ALA A 21 -48.80 4.85 34.53
C ALA A 21 -47.93 5.96 35.15
N SER A 22 -48.56 6.94 35.78
CA SER A 22 -47.88 8.12 36.31
C SER A 22 -47.06 7.85 37.58
N GLY A 23 -45.76 8.14 37.51
CA GLY A 23 -44.94 8.73 38.58
C GLY A 23 -44.92 8.09 39.99
N ARG A 24 -43.74 7.57 40.37
CA ARG A 24 -43.22 7.74 41.74
C ARG A 24 -41.71 7.99 41.70
N ARG A 25 -41.27 9.12 42.26
CA ARG A 25 -39.85 9.43 42.46
C ARG A 25 -39.33 8.61 43.64
N TYR A 26 -38.22 7.90 43.47
CA TYR A 26 -37.36 7.50 44.56
C TYR A 26 -35.97 8.08 44.32
N PHE A 27 -35.52 8.94 45.24
CA PHE A 27 -34.14 9.41 45.28
C PHE A 27 -33.27 8.30 45.89
N ALA A 28 -32.20 7.93 45.19
CA ALA A 28 -31.07 7.20 45.75
C ALA A 28 -29.81 7.88 45.21
N LEU A 29 -28.87 8.26 46.09
CA LEU A 29 -27.68 9.00 45.68
C LEU A 29 -26.63 8.08 45.07
N ALA A 30 -26.09 8.49 43.92
CA ALA A 30 -24.84 7.99 43.35
C ALA A 30 -23.83 9.15 43.31
N PRO A 31 -22.51 8.89 43.45
CA PRO A 31 -21.51 9.95 43.62
C PRO A 31 -21.31 10.80 42.36
N GLN A 32 -21.31 12.12 42.56
CA GLN A 32 -21.13 13.14 41.52
C GLN A 32 -19.65 13.29 41.11
N LEU A 33 -19.17 12.46 40.18
CA LEU A 33 -17.88 12.66 39.51
C LEU A 33 -17.91 12.27 38.02
N ILE A 34 -18.32 13.22 37.18
CA ILE A 34 -17.67 13.62 35.92
C ILE A 34 -18.33 14.94 35.48
N THR A 35 -17.52 15.95 35.19
CA THR A 35 -18.00 17.31 34.90
C THR A 35 -18.39 17.48 33.44
N LYS A 36 -19.57 18.06 33.20
CA LYS A 36 -20.05 18.75 31.99
C LYS A 36 -19.26 18.50 30.70
N ALA A 37 -19.93 17.89 29.70
CA ALA A 37 -19.55 18.07 28.30
C ALA A 37 -19.43 19.58 27.97
N PRO A 38 -18.50 19.98 27.08
CA PRO A 38 -18.37 21.38 26.67
C PRO A 38 -19.68 21.86 26.02
N PRO A 39 -20.01 23.16 26.10
CA PRO A 39 -21.18 23.69 25.41
C PRO A 39 -21.01 23.47 23.91
N ALA A 40 -21.93 22.71 23.32
CA ALA A 40 -22.01 22.59 21.88
C ALA A 40 -22.43 23.94 21.31
N ASN A 41 -21.49 24.68 20.72
CA ASN A 41 -21.83 25.72 19.76
C ASN A 41 -22.74 25.06 18.70
N PRO A 42 -23.94 25.58 18.43
CA PRO A 42 -24.88 24.93 17.52
C PRO A 42 -24.25 24.88 16.12
N VAL A 43 -23.83 23.68 15.71
CA VAL A 43 -23.27 23.43 14.38
C VAL A 43 -24.37 23.78 13.39
N SER A 44 -24.19 24.87 12.65
CA SER A 44 -25.21 25.30 11.68
C SER A 44 -25.43 24.19 10.65
N HIS A 45 -26.63 23.61 10.66
CA HIS A 45 -27.15 22.76 9.60
C HIS A 45 -27.73 23.57 8.43
N GLY A 46 -27.67 24.91 8.50
CA GLY A 46 -28.15 25.80 7.45
C GLY A 46 -27.27 25.67 6.18
N PRO A 47 -27.88 25.74 4.98
CA PRO A 47 -27.14 25.59 3.74
C PRO A 47 -26.21 26.78 3.48
N THR A 48 -25.01 26.48 2.99
CA THR A 48 -24.05 27.49 2.52
C THR A 48 -24.49 28.06 1.18
N GLY A 49 -25.27 29.14 1.21
CA GLY A 49 -25.64 29.97 0.04
C GLY A 49 -26.72 29.41 -0.88
N THR A 50 -26.76 28.09 -1.16
CA THR A 50 -27.62 27.51 -2.20
C THR A 50 -28.41 26.29 -1.71
N GLY A 51 -29.41 26.52 -0.84
CA GLY A 51 -30.21 25.46 -0.21
C GLY A 51 -30.93 24.49 -1.16
N HIS A 52 -31.21 24.89 -2.40
CA HIS A 52 -31.77 23.98 -3.41
C HIS A 52 -30.80 22.90 -3.87
N SER A 53 -29.50 23.21 -4.05
CA SER A 53 -28.51 22.24 -4.54
C SER A 53 -28.18 21.19 -3.48
N ASP A 54 -28.01 21.62 -2.23
CA ASP A 54 -27.77 20.75 -1.07
C ASP A 54 -28.91 19.73 -0.82
N VAL A 55 -30.17 20.12 -1.05
CA VAL A 55 -31.33 19.22 -0.97
C VAL A 55 -31.44 18.31 -2.20
N LEU A 56 -31.19 18.84 -3.40
CA LEU A 56 -31.20 18.04 -4.66
C LEU A 56 -30.15 16.94 -4.64
N LEU A 57 -28.95 17.23 -4.12
CA LEU A 57 -27.87 16.27 -3.93
C LEU A 57 -28.31 15.08 -3.06
N ARG A 58 -28.99 15.33 -1.93
CA ARG A 58 -29.56 14.24 -1.10
C ARG A 58 -30.59 13.42 -1.90
N GLN A 59 -31.52 14.08 -2.59
CA GLN A 59 -32.61 13.40 -3.29
C GLN A 59 -32.16 12.53 -4.48
N ILE A 60 -31.10 12.91 -5.20
CA ILE A 60 -30.58 12.15 -6.36
C ILE A 60 -30.00 10.78 -5.97
N PHE A 61 -29.50 10.64 -4.74
CA PHE A 61 -29.04 9.36 -4.19
C PHE A 61 -30.10 8.63 -3.37
N ASP A 62 -30.90 9.33 -2.56
CA ASP A 62 -31.92 8.71 -1.69
C ASP A 62 -33.21 8.30 -2.42
N ALA A 63 -33.57 8.98 -3.52
CA ALA A 63 -34.85 8.77 -4.23
C ALA A 63 -34.64 8.38 -5.71
N PRO A 64 -34.64 7.07 -6.04
CA PRO A 64 -34.41 6.59 -7.42
C PRO A 64 -35.37 7.12 -8.49
N LYS A 65 -36.56 7.60 -8.10
CA LYS A 65 -37.48 8.29 -9.02
C LYS A 65 -36.98 9.69 -9.41
N VAL A 66 -36.52 10.49 -8.43
CA VAL A 66 -35.98 11.84 -8.67
C VAL A 66 -34.80 11.78 -9.63
N TRP A 67 -33.88 10.83 -9.44
CA TRP A 67 -32.80 10.61 -10.41
C TRP A 67 -33.33 10.24 -11.81
N LYS A 68 -34.27 9.29 -11.91
CA LYS A 68 -34.82 8.85 -13.20
C LYS A 68 -35.62 9.92 -13.93
N ASP A 69 -36.05 10.99 -13.27
CA ASP A 69 -36.71 12.13 -13.91
C ASP A 69 -35.73 13.27 -14.19
N PHE A 70 -34.76 13.53 -13.31
CA PHE A 70 -33.63 14.45 -13.52
C PHE A 70 -32.77 14.03 -14.72
N ALA A 71 -32.37 12.76 -14.80
CA ALA A 71 -31.57 12.22 -15.91
C ALA A 71 -32.32 12.15 -17.27
N LYS A 72 -33.58 12.61 -17.33
CA LYS A 72 -34.31 12.79 -18.60
C LYS A 72 -34.28 14.23 -19.13
N GLY A 73 -33.91 15.24 -18.33
CA GLY A 73 -33.95 16.64 -18.77
C GLY A 73 -33.06 16.87 -20.01
N ALA A 74 -31.85 16.33 -19.98
CA ALA A 74 -30.91 16.33 -21.09
C ALA A 74 -31.24 15.36 -22.25
N ALA A 75 -32.33 14.59 -22.22
CA ALA A 75 -32.58 13.50 -23.18
C ALA A 75 -32.83 13.95 -24.63
N THR A 76 -33.08 15.24 -24.87
CA THR A 76 -33.21 15.83 -26.21
C THR A 76 -31.88 16.32 -26.81
N SER A 77 -30.78 16.24 -26.05
CA SER A 77 -29.44 16.64 -26.50
C SER A 77 -28.84 15.61 -27.47
N PRO A 78 -27.86 16.01 -28.33
CA PRO A 78 -27.09 15.05 -29.10
C PRO A 78 -26.30 14.09 -28.18
N ASN A 79 -25.95 12.91 -28.71
CA ASN A 79 -25.07 11.96 -28.03
C ASN A 79 -23.69 12.58 -27.82
N ALA A 80 -23.28 12.77 -26.56
CA ALA A 80 -22.02 13.40 -26.19
C ALA A 80 -20.83 12.43 -26.22
N GLY A 81 -21.09 11.12 -26.30
CA GLY A 81 -20.09 10.07 -26.15
C GLY A 81 -19.67 9.88 -24.70
N LEU A 82 -19.04 8.72 -24.42
CA LEU A 82 -18.69 8.31 -23.07
C LEU A 82 -17.76 9.34 -22.39
N PHE A 83 -18.07 9.70 -21.14
CA PHE A 83 -17.44 10.76 -20.35
C PHE A 83 -17.50 12.18 -20.96
N GLY A 84 -18.30 12.37 -22.02
CA GLY A 84 -18.35 13.61 -22.82
C GLY A 84 -17.26 13.69 -23.90
N ASN A 85 -16.60 12.58 -24.23
CA ASN A 85 -15.62 12.52 -25.31
C ASN A 85 -16.33 12.27 -26.66
N ALA A 86 -16.17 13.19 -27.60
CA ALA A 86 -16.89 13.21 -28.88
C ALA A 86 -16.57 12.01 -29.81
N TYR A 87 -15.42 11.35 -29.63
CA TYR A 87 -15.07 10.12 -30.35
C TYR A 87 -15.81 8.89 -29.78
N LEU A 88 -16.15 8.90 -28.49
CA LEU A 88 -16.71 7.74 -27.77
C LEU A 88 -18.25 7.63 -27.88
N THR A 89 -18.83 8.12 -28.97
CA THR A 89 -20.27 8.00 -29.28
C THR A 89 -20.68 6.59 -29.75
N ARG A 90 -19.71 5.75 -30.16
CA ARG A 90 -19.90 4.38 -30.66
C ARG A 90 -18.73 3.48 -30.22
N PRO A 91 -18.92 2.14 -30.08
CA PRO A 91 -17.85 1.22 -29.70
C PRO A 91 -16.66 1.24 -30.67
N GLU A 92 -16.92 1.43 -31.96
CA GLU A 92 -15.87 1.52 -32.98
C GLU A 92 -14.99 2.78 -32.82
N GLY A 93 -15.54 3.85 -32.23
CA GLY A 93 -14.85 5.13 -32.06
C GLY A 93 -13.67 5.09 -31.09
N MET A 94 -13.58 4.05 -30.24
CA MET A 94 -12.40 3.81 -29.38
C MET A 94 -11.14 3.54 -30.20
N LEU A 95 -11.26 2.82 -31.33
CA LEU A 95 -10.15 2.57 -32.25
C LEU A 95 -9.78 3.82 -33.04
N SER A 96 -10.78 4.61 -33.48
CA SER A 96 -10.55 5.90 -34.12
C SER A 96 -9.83 6.88 -33.19
N TYR A 97 -10.24 6.94 -31.92
CA TYR A 97 -9.60 7.78 -30.91
C TYR A 97 -8.15 7.37 -30.67
N ALA A 98 -7.89 6.06 -30.46
CA ALA A 98 -6.53 5.53 -30.35
C ALA A 98 -5.66 5.88 -31.58
N TYR A 99 -6.17 5.67 -32.80
CA TYR A 99 -5.44 5.98 -34.02
C TYR A 99 -5.08 7.46 -34.16
N ILE A 100 -6.03 8.37 -33.88
CA ILE A 100 -5.82 9.83 -33.97
C ILE A 100 -4.86 10.32 -32.88
N SER A 101 -5.00 9.82 -31.65
CA SER A 101 -4.04 10.07 -30.57
C SER A 101 -2.63 9.58 -30.93
N LEU A 102 -2.49 8.43 -31.60
CA LEU A 102 -1.21 7.93 -32.10
C LEU A 102 -0.65 8.77 -33.27
N LYS A 103 -1.49 9.29 -34.18
CA LYS A 103 -1.08 10.25 -35.24
C LYS A 103 -0.50 11.52 -34.61
N ARG A 104 -1.18 12.09 -33.59
CA ARG A 104 -0.73 13.28 -32.84
C ARG A 104 0.52 13.00 -32.00
N ALA A 105 0.59 11.85 -31.32
CA ALA A 105 1.74 11.45 -30.50
C ALA A 105 3.02 11.34 -31.35
N ARG A 106 2.94 10.73 -32.54
CA ARG A 106 4.07 10.64 -33.48
C ARG A 106 4.59 12.00 -33.90
N ALA A 107 3.70 12.93 -34.27
CA ALA A 107 4.09 14.30 -34.63
C ALA A 107 4.82 15.05 -33.49
N ILE A 108 4.47 14.78 -32.22
CA ILE A 108 5.19 15.33 -31.07
C ILE A 108 6.56 14.65 -30.87
N VAL A 109 6.64 13.34 -31.06
CA VAL A 109 7.90 12.58 -31.00
C VAL A 109 8.88 13.08 -32.06
N ASP A 110 8.44 13.25 -33.31
CA ASP A 110 9.25 13.80 -34.40
C ASP A 110 9.76 15.22 -34.05
N LYS A 111 8.89 16.07 -33.49
CA LYS A 111 9.21 17.44 -33.03
C LYS A 111 10.21 17.50 -31.87
N VAL A 112 10.20 16.51 -30.96
CA VAL A 112 11.20 16.39 -29.88
C VAL A 112 12.52 15.83 -30.41
N LEU A 113 12.47 14.87 -31.34
CA LEU A 113 13.67 14.32 -31.97
C LEU A 113 14.37 15.33 -32.88
N SER A 114 13.64 16.22 -33.56
CA SER A 114 14.22 17.28 -34.40
C SER A 114 14.71 18.52 -33.64
N ALA A 115 14.48 18.61 -32.32
CA ALA A 115 14.85 19.77 -31.51
C ALA A 115 16.36 20.08 -31.59
N SER A 116 16.69 21.34 -31.87
CA SER A 116 18.07 21.79 -32.15
C SER A 116 18.42 23.17 -31.58
N SER A 117 17.42 24.04 -31.40
CA SER A 117 17.55 25.40 -30.84
C SER A 117 17.22 25.45 -29.34
N VAL A 118 17.74 26.46 -28.64
CA VAL A 118 17.53 26.63 -27.19
C VAL A 118 16.03 26.80 -26.86
N GLU A 119 15.30 27.49 -27.73
CA GLU A 119 13.85 27.69 -27.64
C GLU A 119 13.07 26.38 -27.76
N GLU A 120 13.51 25.44 -28.61
CA GLU A 120 12.94 24.09 -28.69
C GLU A 120 13.28 23.26 -27.44
N TYR A 121 14.53 23.28 -26.97
CA TYR A 121 14.94 22.57 -25.74
C TYR A 121 14.15 23.05 -24.51
N ARG A 122 13.85 24.35 -24.39
CA ARG A 122 12.94 24.90 -23.36
C ARG A 122 11.53 24.31 -23.43
N ALA A 123 11.04 23.96 -24.61
CA ALA A 123 9.71 23.39 -24.81
C ALA A 123 9.63 21.85 -24.62
N ILE A 124 10.76 21.13 -24.59
CA ILE A 124 10.77 19.66 -24.54
C ILE A 124 9.94 19.08 -23.39
N VAL A 125 10.02 19.64 -22.18
CA VAL A 125 9.25 19.13 -21.02
C VAL A 125 7.74 19.23 -21.26
N ARG A 126 7.27 20.36 -21.81
CA ARG A 126 5.85 20.55 -22.20
C ARG A 126 5.44 19.62 -23.35
N HIS A 127 6.35 19.31 -24.27
CA HIS A 127 6.08 18.37 -25.36
C HIS A 127 6.02 16.91 -24.88
N LEU A 128 6.92 16.49 -23.99
CA LEU A 128 6.88 15.15 -23.38
C LEU A 128 5.66 14.98 -22.47
N ASP A 129 5.27 15.99 -21.67
CA ASP A 129 4.06 15.90 -20.84
C ASP A 129 2.76 15.88 -21.67
N ARG A 130 2.72 16.61 -22.79
CA ARG A 130 1.60 16.54 -23.76
C ARG A 130 1.55 15.19 -24.46
N LEU A 131 2.71 14.59 -24.78
CA LEU A 131 2.80 13.22 -25.28
C LEU A 131 2.26 12.21 -24.25
N SER A 132 2.65 12.32 -22.98
CA SER A 132 2.08 11.52 -21.88
C SER A 132 0.56 11.68 -21.76
N ASP A 133 0.03 12.92 -21.80
CA ASP A 133 -1.41 13.19 -21.72
C ASP A 133 -2.21 12.53 -22.86
N ILE A 134 -1.73 12.66 -24.11
CA ILE A 134 -2.41 12.09 -25.28
C ILE A 134 -2.49 10.56 -25.20
N LEU A 135 -1.44 9.90 -24.67
CA LEU A 135 -1.41 8.46 -24.47
C LEU A 135 -2.26 8.04 -23.25
N CYS A 136 -2.07 8.70 -22.10
CA CYS A 136 -2.82 8.41 -20.86
C CYS A 136 -4.32 8.66 -21.01
N ARG A 137 -4.77 9.69 -21.74
CA ARG A 137 -6.21 9.90 -22.00
C ARG A 137 -6.85 8.73 -22.73
N VAL A 138 -6.14 8.05 -23.62
CA VAL A 138 -6.64 6.79 -24.20
C VAL A 138 -6.53 5.67 -23.17
N LEU A 139 -5.36 5.46 -22.56
CA LEU A 139 -5.09 4.33 -21.66
C LEU A 139 -5.97 4.33 -20.40
N ASP A 140 -5.98 5.42 -19.63
CA ASP A 140 -6.71 5.56 -18.37
C ASP A 140 -8.23 5.35 -18.58
N MET A 141 -8.79 5.95 -19.64
CA MET A 141 -10.21 5.75 -20.01
C MET A 141 -10.49 4.34 -20.53
N THR A 142 -9.66 3.81 -21.45
CA THR A 142 -9.93 2.48 -22.04
C THR A 142 -9.74 1.36 -21.03
N ASP A 143 -8.79 1.48 -20.08
CA ASP A 143 -8.59 0.47 -19.04
C ASP A 143 -9.76 0.40 -18.06
N PHE A 144 -10.23 1.56 -17.61
CA PHE A 144 -11.46 1.65 -16.81
C PHE A 144 -12.66 1.02 -17.54
N VAL A 145 -12.83 1.30 -18.84
CA VAL A 145 -13.96 0.80 -19.64
C VAL A 145 -13.89 -0.71 -19.87
N ARG A 146 -12.71 -1.27 -20.18
CA ARG A 146 -12.55 -2.72 -20.41
C ARG A 146 -12.78 -3.57 -19.14
N VAL A 147 -12.69 -2.97 -17.95
CA VAL A 147 -13.05 -3.62 -16.67
C VAL A 147 -14.50 -3.35 -16.26
N THR A 148 -15.01 -2.12 -16.42
CA THR A 148 -16.20 -1.63 -15.68
C THR A 148 -17.48 -1.53 -16.52
N HIS A 149 -17.36 -1.53 -17.85
CA HIS A 149 -18.49 -1.30 -18.77
C HIS A 149 -19.33 -2.58 -18.99
N PRO A 150 -20.68 -2.53 -18.92
CA PRO A 150 -21.52 -3.73 -18.98
C PRO A 150 -21.58 -4.43 -20.36
N ASP A 151 -21.44 -3.68 -21.47
CA ASP A 151 -21.41 -4.28 -22.82
C ASP A 151 -20.03 -4.87 -23.16
N LEU A 152 -19.98 -6.20 -23.35
CA LEU A 152 -18.81 -6.96 -23.80
C LEU A 152 -18.25 -6.48 -25.14
N LYS A 153 -19.07 -5.91 -26.05
CA LYS A 153 -18.59 -5.35 -27.32
C LYS A 153 -17.74 -4.11 -27.08
N VAL A 154 -18.17 -3.25 -26.15
CA VAL A 154 -17.42 -2.07 -25.72
C VAL A 154 -16.15 -2.47 -24.97
N GLN A 155 -16.23 -3.43 -24.03
CA GLN A 155 -15.03 -3.94 -23.33
C GLN A 155 -13.95 -4.46 -24.30
N ARG A 156 -14.35 -5.16 -25.36
CA ARG A 156 -13.43 -5.65 -26.41
C ARG A 156 -12.79 -4.50 -27.18
N LYS A 157 -13.57 -3.51 -27.65
CA LYS A 157 -13.00 -2.37 -28.39
C LYS A 157 -12.16 -1.44 -27.51
N ALA A 158 -12.47 -1.33 -26.23
CA ALA A 158 -11.59 -0.69 -25.26
C ALA A 158 -10.29 -1.49 -25.06
N SER A 159 -10.34 -2.83 -24.99
CA SER A 159 -9.14 -3.67 -24.90
C SER A 159 -8.24 -3.58 -26.14
N GLU A 160 -8.82 -3.64 -27.35
CA GLU A 160 -8.08 -3.47 -28.60
C GLU A 160 -7.43 -2.07 -28.72
N ALA A 161 -8.13 -1.02 -28.31
CA ALA A 161 -7.62 0.34 -28.28
C ALA A 161 -6.50 0.53 -27.23
N TRP A 162 -6.68 -0.06 -26.05
CA TRP A 162 -5.68 -0.05 -24.97
C TRP A 162 -4.40 -0.75 -25.40
N GLU A 163 -4.49 -1.95 -25.99
CA GLU A 163 -3.34 -2.75 -26.45
C GLU A 163 -2.52 -1.99 -27.50
N MET A 164 -3.18 -1.35 -28.46
CA MET A 164 -2.55 -0.55 -29.52
C MET A 164 -1.74 0.63 -28.95
N VAL A 165 -2.27 1.37 -27.97
CA VAL A 165 -1.59 2.51 -27.36
C VAL A 165 -0.53 2.06 -26.36
N TYR A 166 -0.78 0.99 -25.61
CA TYR A 166 0.15 0.43 -24.64
C TYR A 166 1.40 -0.14 -25.33
N GLN A 167 1.27 -0.79 -26.49
CA GLN A 167 2.44 -1.20 -27.29
C GLN A 167 3.32 0.00 -27.63
N TYR A 168 2.74 1.06 -28.21
CA TYR A 168 3.49 2.25 -28.61
C TYR A 168 4.13 2.98 -27.41
N MET A 169 3.48 3.01 -26.25
CA MET A 169 4.08 3.54 -25.01
C MET A 169 5.38 2.79 -24.63
N ASN A 170 5.41 1.46 -24.76
CA ASN A 170 6.62 0.67 -24.48
C ASN A 170 7.74 0.91 -25.51
N GLU A 171 7.38 1.13 -26.78
CA GLU A 171 8.32 1.54 -27.83
C GLU A 171 8.95 2.92 -27.53
N LEU A 172 8.16 3.86 -26.99
CA LEU A 172 8.65 5.18 -26.58
C LEU A 172 9.55 5.13 -25.34
N ASN A 173 9.17 4.37 -24.31
CA ASN A 173 9.93 4.25 -23.07
C ASN A 173 11.34 3.66 -23.28
N THR A 174 11.54 2.91 -24.37
CA THR A 174 12.84 2.32 -24.76
C THR A 174 13.60 3.12 -25.83
N MET A 175 13.06 4.27 -26.28
CA MET A 175 13.64 5.09 -27.34
C MET A 175 14.75 6.02 -26.82
N THR A 176 16.01 5.70 -27.13
CA THR A 176 17.18 6.48 -26.67
C THR A 176 17.07 7.95 -27.06
N GLY A 177 16.67 8.27 -28.29
CA GLY A 177 16.60 9.65 -28.79
C GLY A 177 15.78 10.61 -27.91
N LEU A 178 14.71 10.14 -27.27
CA LEU A 178 13.91 10.97 -26.35
C LEU A 178 14.64 11.20 -25.01
N ASN A 179 15.23 10.14 -24.44
CA ASN A 179 16.10 10.22 -23.26
C ASN A 179 17.32 11.14 -23.49
N ASP A 180 17.87 11.11 -24.70
CA ASP A 180 19.09 11.82 -25.08
C ASP A 180 18.80 13.32 -25.31
N GLN A 181 17.69 13.65 -25.98
CA GLN A 181 17.22 15.04 -26.14
C GLN A 181 16.79 15.66 -24.79
N LEU A 182 16.12 14.89 -23.92
CA LEU A 182 15.83 15.32 -22.54
C LEU A 182 17.12 15.53 -21.73
N GLY A 183 18.13 14.67 -21.92
CA GLY A 183 19.46 14.84 -21.31
C GLY A 183 20.08 16.18 -21.67
N LYS A 184 20.22 16.48 -22.98
CA LYS A 184 20.76 17.77 -23.46
C LYS A 184 19.98 18.99 -22.95
N ALA A 185 18.66 18.86 -22.76
CA ALA A 185 17.85 19.93 -22.19
C ALA A 185 18.17 20.16 -20.70
N MET A 186 18.34 19.10 -19.92
CA MET A 186 18.69 19.14 -18.50
C MET A 186 20.16 19.58 -18.27
N ASP A 187 21.07 19.21 -19.16
CA ASP A 187 22.50 19.55 -19.08
C ASP A 187 22.79 21.02 -19.49
N ASN A 188 21.79 21.75 -20.00
CA ASN A 188 21.95 23.13 -20.51
C ASN A 188 21.45 24.19 -19.50
N PRO A 189 22.33 25.07 -18.97
CA PRO A 189 21.94 26.17 -18.08
C PRO A 189 20.94 27.16 -18.68
N ASP A 190 21.06 27.50 -19.97
CA ASP A 190 20.20 28.49 -20.65
C ASP A 190 18.77 27.99 -20.89
N VAL A 191 18.57 26.68 -20.71
CA VAL A 191 17.28 25.98 -20.77
C VAL A 191 16.72 25.84 -19.35
N THR A 192 17.48 25.21 -18.46
CA THR A 192 17.06 24.92 -17.07
C THR A 192 16.78 26.18 -16.25
N ALA A 193 17.51 27.28 -16.45
CA ALA A 193 17.28 28.54 -15.74
C ALA A 193 15.95 29.25 -16.10
N VAL A 194 15.22 28.76 -17.12
CA VAL A 194 13.91 29.28 -17.55
C VAL A 194 12.76 28.36 -17.10
N TRP A 195 13.06 27.13 -16.66
CA TRP A 195 12.05 26.16 -16.23
C TRP A 195 11.47 26.49 -14.85
N THR A 196 10.17 26.25 -14.70
CA THR A 196 9.46 26.29 -13.42
C THR A 196 9.81 25.09 -12.53
N GLU A 197 9.51 25.16 -11.23
CA GLU A 197 9.67 24.04 -10.28
C GLU A 197 8.93 22.78 -10.79
N GLU A 198 7.69 22.93 -11.29
CA GLU A 198 6.94 21.83 -11.90
C GLU A 198 7.65 21.21 -13.11
N GLU A 199 8.27 22.02 -13.98
CA GLU A 199 9.02 21.54 -15.15
C GLU A 199 10.28 20.76 -14.76
N VAL A 200 11.01 21.22 -13.75
CA VAL A 200 12.20 20.53 -13.23
C VAL A 200 11.80 19.19 -12.62
N THR A 201 10.71 19.12 -11.84
CA THR A 201 10.21 17.86 -11.28
C THR A 201 9.72 16.90 -12.36
N VAL A 202 8.97 17.38 -13.37
CA VAL A 202 8.51 16.53 -14.48
C VAL A 202 9.69 16.01 -15.31
N ALA A 203 10.71 16.84 -15.59
CA ALA A 203 11.93 16.40 -16.25
C ALA A 203 12.67 15.30 -15.47
N GLN A 204 12.77 15.43 -14.15
CA GLN A 204 13.36 14.42 -13.27
C GLN A 204 12.58 13.10 -13.27
N VAL A 205 11.24 13.15 -13.19
CA VAL A 205 10.37 11.97 -13.25
C VAL A 205 10.52 11.24 -14.59
N LEU A 206 10.38 11.95 -15.70
CA LEU A 206 10.55 11.39 -17.05
C LEU A 206 11.94 10.77 -17.24
N LYS A 207 13.01 11.44 -16.77
CA LYS A 207 14.38 10.93 -16.86
C LYS A 207 14.56 9.64 -16.03
N LEU A 208 13.93 9.56 -14.86
CA LEU A 208 13.95 8.37 -14.01
C LEU A 208 13.19 7.18 -14.64
N ASP A 209 12.07 7.43 -15.34
CA ASP A 209 11.32 6.40 -16.09
C ASP A 209 12.10 5.86 -17.30
N PHE A 210 12.79 6.73 -18.05
CA PHE A 210 13.73 6.29 -19.10
C PHE A 210 14.88 5.45 -18.52
N MET A 211 15.44 5.82 -17.37
CA MET A 211 16.50 5.06 -16.70
C MET A 211 16.02 3.69 -16.22
N LYS A 212 14.80 3.59 -15.65
CA LYS A 212 14.15 2.32 -15.29
C LYS A 212 13.95 1.41 -16.49
N SER A 213 13.61 1.98 -17.64
CA SER A 213 13.40 1.27 -18.92
C SER A 213 14.70 0.77 -19.58
N ALA A 214 15.81 0.75 -18.83
CA ALA A 214 17.12 0.25 -19.24
C ALA A 214 17.69 0.89 -20.53
N VAL A 215 17.26 2.12 -20.86
CA VAL A 215 17.53 2.80 -22.14
C VAL A 215 19.02 2.90 -22.49
N ASN A 216 19.87 3.02 -21.46
CA ASN A 216 21.33 3.15 -21.59
C ASN A 216 22.06 1.80 -21.83
N LEU A 217 21.38 0.65 -21.73
CA LEU A 217 22.02 -0.67 -21.93
C LEU A 217 22.23 -1.00 -23.42
N PRO A 218 23.17 -1.91 -23.76
CA PRO A 218 23.31 -2.47 -25.11
C PRO A 218 22.00 -3.10 -25.61
N LYS A 219 21.79 -3.12 -26.94
CA LYS A 219 20.50 -3.55 -27.52
C LYS A 219 20.05 -4.94 -27.03
N GLU A 220 20.94 -5.94 -27.05
CA GLU A 220 20.65 -7.31 -26.57
C GLU A 220 20.16 -7.33 -25.10
N SER A 221 20.74 -6.49 -24.25
CA SER A 221 20.31 -6.33 -22.86
C SER A 221 18.95 -5.64 -22.73
N ARG A 222 18.61 -4.70 -23.63
CA ARG A 222 17.27 -4.07 -23.68
C ARG A 222 16.21 -5.03 -24.22
N ASP A 223 16.53 -5.80 -25.26
CA ASP A 223 15.66 -6.83 -25.81
C ASP A 223 15.34 -7.86 -24.70
N ARG A 224 16.35 -8.33 -23.93
CA ARG A 224 16.15 -9.19 -22.74
C ARG A 224 15.38 -8.50 -21.61
N PHE A 225 15.55 -7.19 -21.39
CA PHE A 225 14.78 -6.44 -20.39
C PHE A 225 13.28 -6.39 -20.74
N VAL A 226 12.94 -6.24 -22.02
CA VAL A 226 11.55 -6.28 -22.52
C VAL A 226 10.98 -7.70 -22.39
N GLU A 227 11.75 -8.75 -22.70
CA GLU A 227 11.34 -10.14 -22.47
C GLU A 227 11.06 -10.44 -20.99
N LEU A 228 11.98 -10.06 -20.09
CA LEU A 228 11.82 -10.24 -18.64
C LEU A 228 10.63 -9.46 -18.10
N SER A 229 10.47 -8.19 -18.50
CA SER A 229 9.32 -7.36 -18.09
C SER A 229 8.00 -7.98 -18.55
N SER A 230 7.93 -8.46 -19.79
CA SER A 230 6.77 -9.17 -20.33
C SER A 230 6.48 -10.49 -19.59
N ALA A 231 7.53 -11.24 -19.21
CA ALA A 231 7.41 -12.46 -18.44
C ALA A 231 6.92 -12.19 -17.00
N ILE A 232 7.43 -11.15 -16.34
CA ILE A 232 7.01 -10.69 -15.01
C ILE A 232 5.54 -10.28 -15.04
N SER A 233 5.12 -9.45 -16.01
CA SER A 233 3.71 -9.05 -16.16
C SER A 233 2.80 -10.27 -16.35
N ARG A 234 3.17 -11.20 -17.23
CA ARG A 234 2.40 -12.43 -17.48
C ARG A 234 2.29 -13.32 -16.24
N VAL A 235 3.41 -13.65 -15.59
CA VAL A 235 3.44 -14.49 -14.38
C VAL A 235 2.73 -13.81 -13.21
N GLY A 236 2.85 -12.48 -13.10
CA GLY A 236 2.13 -11.67 -12.13
C GLY A 236 0.61 -11.71 -12.32
N SER A 237 0.12 -11.61 -13.57
CA SER A 237 -1.29 -11.81 -13.89
C SER A 237 -1.75 -13.24 -13.57
N THR A 238 -0.96 -14.25 -13.95
CA THR A 238 -1.26 -15.66 -13.65
C THR A 238 -1.35 -15.93 -12.15
N PHE A 239 -0.46 -15.37 -11.33
CA PHE A 239 -0.52 -15.51 -9.87
C PHE A 239 -1.81 -14.93 -9.29
N ILE A 240 -2.28 -13.78 -9.79
CA ILE A 240 -3.56 -13.18 -9.35
C ILE A 240 -4.76 -14.03 -9.77
N GLN A 241 -4.78 -14.51 -11.02
CA GLN A 241 -5.89 -15.27 -11.58
C GLN A 241 -5.98 -16.73 -11.07
N GLU A 242 -4.84 -17.32 -10.68
CA GLU A 242 -4.73 -18.73 -10.28
C GLU A 242 -4.37 -18.95 -8.80
N MET A 243 -4.46 -17.92 -7.95
CA MET A 243 -4.32 -18.13 -6.50
C MET A 243 -5.47 -19.01 -5.99
N ALA A 244 -5.14 -20.16 -5.39
CA ALA A 244 -6.11 -21.15 -4.97
C ALA A 244 -5.64 -21.87 -3.70
N PRO A 245 -6.55 -22.28 -2.80
CA PRO A 245 -6.22 -23.12 -1.66
C PRO A 245 -5.92 -24.55 -2.13
N GLU A 246 -5.06 -25.28 -1.40
CA GLU A 246 -4.78 -26.70 -1.68
C GLU A 246 -6.05 -27.56 -1.56
N GLN A 247 -7.00 -27.16 -0.70
CA GLN A 247 -8.33 -27.75 -0.59
C GLN A 247 -9.39 -26.65 -0.74
N SER A 248 -10.20 -26.69 -1.81
CA SER A 248 -11.21 -25.66 -2.10
C SER A 248 -12.47 -25.72 -1.23
N TYR A 249 -12.83 -26.91 -0.73
CA TYR A 249 -14.00 -27.13 0.11
C TYR A 249 -13.70 -28.09 1.27
N LEU A 250 -14.12 -27.73 2.47
CA LEU A 250 -14.14 -28.59 3.65
C LEU A 250 -15.48 -29.32 3.75
N ALA A 251 -15.43 -30.64 3.87
CA ALA A 251 -16.59 -31.50 4.09
C ALA A 251 -16.63 -31.93 5.56
N LEU A 252 -17.50 -31.31 6.37
CA LEU A 252 -17.54 -31.48 7.82
C LEU A 252 -18.93 -31.97 8.30
N PRO A 253 -19.02 -32.97 9.19
CA PRO A 253 -20.28 -33.35 9.83
C PRO A 253 -20.98 -32.18 10.51
N SER A 254 -22.28 -31.98 10.25
CA SER A 254 -23.08 -30.91 10.88
C SER A 254 -23.12 -30.97 12.42
N SER A 255 -22.82 -32.13 13.02
CA SER A 255 -22.70 -32.33 14.48
C SER A 255 -21.50 -31.64 15.12
N GLN A 256 -20.48 -31.27 14.34
CA GLN A 256 -19.23 -30.63 14.79
C GLN A 256 -19.29 -29.09 14.73
N LEU A 257 -20.04 -28.52 13.79
CA LEU A 257 -20.17 -27.06 13.56
C LEU A 257 -21.08 -26.34 14.58
N ARG A 258 -21.02 -26.75 15.85
CA ARG A 258 -21.84 -26.18 16.93
C ARG A 258 -21.41 -24.75 17.22
N GLY A 259 -22.36 -23.81 17.10
CA GLY A 259 -22.15 -22.38 17.29
C GLY A 259 -22.16 -21.57 15.98
N MET A 260 -22.04 -22.22 14.82
CA MET A 260 -22.33 -21.60 13.52
C MET A 260 -23.83 -21.26 13.43
N ASP A 261 -24.20 -20.23 12.64
CA ASP A 261 -25.59 -19.84 12.48
C ASP A 261 -26.45 -20.98 11.88
N PRO A 262 -27.62 -21.32 12.47
CA PRO A 262 -28.44 -22.42 11.98
C PRO A 262 -29.00 -22.24 10.57
N VAL A 263 -29.19 -21.03 10.05
CA VAL A 263 -29.62 -20.79 8.66
C VAL A 263 -28.45 -21.00 7.71
N GLU A 264 -27.31 -20.38 8.00
CA GLU A 264 -26.06 -20.48 7.23
C GLU A 264 -25.60 -21.95 7.13
N ALA A 265 -25.50 -22.66 8.26
CA ALA A 265 -25.12 -24.06 8.30
C ALA A 265 -26.10 -24.97 7.52
N ARG A 266 -27.41 -24.70 7.56
CA ARG A 266 -28.40 -25.43 6.75
C ARG A 266 -28.23 -25.19 5.27
N SER A 267 -27.92 -23.96 4.85
CA SER A 267 -27.71 -23.63 3.42
C SER A 267 -26.53 -24.37 2.80
N LEU A 268 -25.50 -24.65 3.61
CA LEU A 268 -24.29 -25.37 3.22
C LEU A 268 -24.39 -26.90 3.43
N THR A 269 -25.47 -27.40 4.05
CA THR A 269 -25.65 -28.84 4.34
C THR A 269 -26.16 -29.62 3.13
N ARG A 270 -25.43 -30.67 2.72
CA ARG A 270 -25.86 -31.67 1.75
C ARG A 270 -25.73 -33.07 2.35
N ARG A 271 -26.85 -33.81 2.45
CA ARG A 271 -26.94 -35.18 3.01
C ARG A 271 -26.33 -35.35 4.42
N GLY A 272 -26.36 -34.31 5.26
CA GLY A 272 -25.85 -34.32 6.64
C GLY A 272 -24.42 -33.78 6.82
N THR A 273 -23.66 -33.70 5.72
CA THR A 273 -22.33 -33.07 5.65
C THR A 273 -22.47 -31.62 5.22
N VAL A 274 -21.74 -30.72 5.86
CA VAL A 274 -21.66 -29.30 5.52
C VAL A 274 -20.46 -29.09 4.61
N TYR A 275 -20.66 -28.41 3.49
CA TYR A 275 -19.61 -28.07 2.53
C TYR A 275 -19.29 -26.59 2.65
N ILE A 276 -18.21 -26.26 3.36
CA ILE A 276 -17.75 -24.88 3.56
C ILE A 276 -16.68 -24.58 2.50
N PRO A 277 -16.82 -23.54 1.64
CA PRO A 277 -15.73 -23.12 0.76
C PRO A 277 -14.59 -22.54 1.61
N THR A 278 -13.36 -22.94 1.33
CA THR A 278 -12.22 -22.70 2.22
C THR A 278 -11.88 -21.22 2.40
N LEU A 279 -12.01 -20.43 1.34
CA LEU A 279 -11.69 -19.00 1.31
C LEU A 279 -12.95 -18.11 1.39
N SER A 280 -13.92 -18.49 2.24
CA SER A 280 -15.23 -17.83 2.33
C SER A 280 -15.45 -17.01 3.60
N THR A 281 -16.42 -16.09 3.57
CA THR A 281 -16.90 -15.41 4.80
C THR A 281 -17.48 -16.42 5.80
N GLN A 282 -18.02 -17.52 5.30
CA GLN A 282 -18.65 -18.61 6.02
C GLN A 282 -17.59 -19.41 6.81
N ALA A 283 -16.41 -19.64 6.23
CA ALA A 283 -15.24 -20.19 6.93
C ALA A 283 -14.72 -19.22 8.00
N SER A 284 -14.60 -17.92 7.69
CA SER A 284 -14.20 -16.89 8.67
C SER A 284 -15.20 -16.73 9.83
N ARG A 285 -16.50 -16.88 9.58
CA ARG A 285 -17.54 -16.92 10.62
C ARG A 285 -17.44 -18.20 11.45
N ALA A 286 -17.18 -19.34 10.83
CA ALA A 286 -17.01 -20.61 11.52
C ALA A 286 -15.81 -20.57 12.49
N LEU A 287 -14.66 -19.99 12.09
CA LEU A 287 -13.52 -19.78 13.00
C LEU A 287 -13.85 -18.93 14.23
N ARG A 288 -14.80 -17.98 14.12
CA ARG A 288 -15.22 -17.10 15.22
C ARG A 288 -16.31 -17.68 16.12
N SER A 289 -17.03 -18.71 15.68
CA SER A 289 -18.27 -19.18 16.31
C SER A 289 -18.32 -20.67 16.64
N VAL A 290 -17.55 -21.52 15.96
CA VAL A 290 -17.55 -22.97 16.17
C VAL A 290 -16.82 -23.33 17.46
N GLN A 291 -17.51 -24.03 18.35
CA GLN A 291 -17.03 -24.37 19.69
C GLN A 291 -15.97 -25.48 19.68
N ASP A 292 -16.01 -26.41 18.73
CA ASP A 292 -15.07 -27.53 18.63
C ASP A 292 -13.69 -27.08 18.09
N GLU A 293 -12.64 -27.33 18.86
CA GLU A 293 -11.28 -26.89 18.53
C GLU A 293 -10.70 -27.64 17.31
N ASN A 294 -10.94 -28.96 17.19
CA ASN A 294 -10.46 -29.73 16.05
C ASN A 294 -11.06 -29.23 14.74
N THR A 295 -12.34 -28.82 14.77
CA THR A 295 -13.04 -28.22 13.63
C THR A 295 -12.48 -26.84 13.30
N ARG A 296 -12.23 -25.97 14.29
CA ARG A 296 -11.52 -24.69 14.05
C ARG A 296 -10.13 -24.93 13.45
N LYS A 297 -9.37 -25.91 13.95
CA LYS A 297 -8.05 -26.29 13.45
C LYS A 297 -8.10 -26.74 11.99
N LEU A 298 -9.02 -27.63 11.60
CA LEU A 298 -9.20 -28.06 10.21
C LEU A 298 -9.56 -26.89 9.28
N ILE A 299 -10.43 -25.98 9.72
CA ILE A 299 -10.79 -24.77 8.96
C ILE A 299 -9.58 -23.84 8.80
N PHE A 300 -8.83 -23.63 9.88
CA PHE A 300 -7.63 -22.79 9.89
C PHE A 300 -6.58 -23.30 8.90
N TYR A 301 -6.20 -24.58 8.99
CA TYR A 301 -5.20 -25.19 8.09
C TYR A 301 -5.59 -25.00 6.61
N ALA A 302 -6.83 -25.34 6.23
CA ALA A 302 -7.26 -25.17 4.84
C ALA A 302 -7.21 -23.69 4.40
N SER A 303 -7.67 -22.75 5.26
CA SER A 303 -7.65 -21.31 4.97
C SER A 303 -6.24 -20.68 4.92
N ARG A 304 -5.20 -21.41 5.37
CA ARG A 304 -3.81 -20.94 5.44
C ARG A 304 -2.84 -21.76 4.56
N THR A 305 -3.32 -22.77 3.84
CA THR A 305 -2.51 -23.55 2.88
C THR A 305 -2.93 -23.25 1.44
N ALA A 306 -2.23 -22.31 0.79
CA ALA A 306 -2.31 -22.13 -0.66
C ALA A 306 -1.80 -23.37 -1.40
N SER A 307 -2.22 -23.54 -2.66
CA SER A 307 -1.82 -24.67 -3.50
C SER A 307 -0.33 -24.64 -3.81
N ALA A 308 0.26 -25.82 -4.06
CA ALA A 308 1.66 -25.92 -4.49
C ALA A 308 1.93 -25.13 -5.79
N ARG A 309 0.95 -25.05 -6.71
CA ARG A 309 1.02 -24.23 -7.94
C ARG A 309 1.14 -22.75 -7.61
N SER A 310 0.26 -22.21 -6.78
CA SER A 310 0.23 -20.78 -6.46
C SER A 310 1.53 -20.31 -5.78
N VAL A 311 2.13 -21.14 -4.91
CA VAL A 311 3.44 -20.86 -4.30
C VAL A 311 4.56 -20.91 -5.34
N HIS A 312 4.58 -21.92 -6.23
CA HIS A 312 5.58 -22.00 -7.29
C HIS A 312 5.53 -20.80 -8.25
N THR A 313 4.33 -20.37 -8.67
CA THR A 313 4.15 -19.18 -9.51
C THR A 313 4.67 -17.91 -8.83
N LEU A 314 4.45 -17.76 -7.52
CA LEU A 314 5.01 -16.65 -6.74
C LEU A 314 6.54 -16.68 -6.71
N GLU A 315 7.14 -17.84 -6.45
CA GLU A 315 8.61 -17.96 -6.36
C GLU A 315 9.29 -17.75 -7.73
N THR A 316 8.63 -18.14 -8.82
CA THR A 316 9.05 -17.76 -10.19
C THR A 316 8.98 -16.25 -10.41
N LEU A 317 7.93 -15.57 -9.93
CA LEU A 317 7.80 -14.12 -10.04
C LEU A 317 8.93 -13.38 -9.30
N MET A 318 9.29 -13.82 -8.09
CA MET A 318 10.39 -13.24 -7.32
C MET A 318 11.74 -13.44 -8.02
N LYS A 319 11.98 -14.63 -8.60
CA LYS A 319 13.21 -14.95 -9.35
C LYS A 319 13.38 -14.08 -10.59
N LEU A 320 12.34 -13.97 -11.44
CA LEU A 320 12.35 -13.11 -12.62
C LEU A 320 12.61 -11.62 -12.26
N ARG A 321 12.06 -11.16 -11.13
CA ARG A 321 12.30 -9.80 -10.60
C ARG A 321 13.73 -9.58 -10.13
N GLY A 322 14.35 -10.59 -9.51
CA GLY A 322 15.77 -10.56 -9.17
C GLY A 322 16.65 -10.46 -10.44
N GLU A 323 16.34 -11.24 -11.48
CA GLU A 323 17.06 -11.18 -12.76
C GLU A 323 16.93 -9.81 -13.43
N LEU A 324 15.71 -9.22 -13.42
CA LEU A 324 15.47 -7.87 -13.96
C LEU A 324 16.29 -6.82 -13.20
N ALA A 325 16.36 -6.91 -11.87
CA ALA A 325 17.13 -5.99 -11.04
C ALA A 325 18.64 -6.08 -11.34
N GLN A 326 19.19 -7.30 -11.41
CA GLN A 326 20.60 -7.51 -11.78
C GLN A 326 20.92 -7.00 -13.19
N LEU A 327 20.06 -7.27 -14.17
CA LEU A 327 20.20 -6.75 -15.54
C LEU A 327 20.18 -5.22 -15.58
N SER A 328 19.40 -4.59 -14.70
CA SER A 328 19.28 -3.13 -14.57
C SER A 328 20.40 -2.49 -13.72
N GLY A 329 21.33 -3.28 -13.17
CA GLY A 329 22.43 -2.79 -12.34
C GLY A 329 22.10 -2.53 -10.86
N PHE A 330 21.01 -3.10 -10.34
CA PHE A 330 20.60 -2.99 -8.93
C PHE A 330 20.84 -4.31 -8.16
N GLU A 331 21.12 -4.23 -6.86
CA GLU A 331 21.36 -5.42 -6.03
C GLU A 331 20.10 -6.28 -5.86
N SER A 332 18.92 -5.65 -5.80
CA SER A 332 17.65 -6.33 -5.57
C SER A 332 16.48 -5.59 -6.23
N TYR A 333 15.33 -6.26 -6.36
CA TYR A 333 14.13 -5.63 -6.89
C TYR A 333 13.60 -4.53 -5.97
N ALA A 334 13.77 -4.68 -4.65
CA ALA A 334 13.47 -3.61 -3.71
C ALA A 334 14.32 -2.35 -3.96
N HIS A 335 15.62 -2.49 -4.28
CA HIS A 335 16.46 -1.35 -4.66
C HIS A 335 16.01 -0.69 -5.98
N LEU A 336 15.57 -1.47 -6.97
CA LEU A 336 15.02 -0.95 -8.22
C LEU A 336 13.72 -0.17 -8.00
N SER A 337 12.79 -0.72 -7.21
CA SER A 337 11.46 -0.15 -6.99
C SER A 337 11.43 1.00 -5.98
N LEU A 338 12.26 0.97 -4.93
CA LEU A 338 12.26 2.00 -3.88
C LEU A 338 12.97 3.30 -4.31
N ARG A 339 13.70 3.28 -5.41
CA ARG A 339 14.28 4.49 -6.04
C ARG A 339 13.21 5.51 -6.44
N ASP A 340 11.98 5.06 -6.69
CA ASP A 340 10.82 5.90 -7.02
C ASP A 340 10.08 6.44 -5.78
N ARG A 341 10.47 6.00 -4.57
CA ARG A 341 9.78 6.29 -3.31
C ARG A 341 10.51 7.40 -2.58
N MET A 342 10.09 8.62 -2.88
CA MET A 342 10.75 9.86 -2.46
C MET A 342 11.02 9.94 -0.95
N MET A 343 10.19 9.30 -0.10
CA MET A 343 10.38 9.35 1.34
C MET A 343 11.22 8.21 1.92
N ALA A 344 11.08 6.97 1.42
CA ALA A 344 11.86 5.84 1.92
C ALA A 344 13.26 5.70 1.29
N LYS A 345 13.39 5.95 -0.03
CA LYS A 345 14.62 5.92 -0.85
C LYS A 345 15.44 4.60 -0.89
N SER A 346 15.40 3.73 0.13
CA SER A 346 16.14 2.45 0.18
C SER A 346 15.45 1.39 1.06
N PRO A 347 15.70 0.08 0.82
CA PRO A 347 15.10 -0.99 1.63
C PRO A 347 15.64 -1.05 3.07
N GLU A 348 16.83 -0.55 3.35
CA GLU A 348 17.38 -0.43 4.72
C GLU A 348 16.52 0.52 5.54
N SER A 349 16.12 1.64 4.93
CA SER A 349 15.26 2.66 5.55
C SER A 349 13.87 2.12 5.84
N VAL A 350 13.29 1.35 4.90
CA VAL A 350 12.03 0.63 5.10
C VAL A 350 12.16 -0.39 6.24
N ASN A 351 13.22 -1.20 6.26
CA ASN A 351 13.44 -2.20 7.30
C ASN A 351 13.67 -1.56 8.69
N GLN A 352 14.39 -0.44 8.77
CA GLN A 352 14.57 0.33 10.00
C GLN A 352 13.23 0.87 10.53
N PHE A 353 12.38 1.40 9.65
CA PHE A 353 11.02 1.84 10.01
C PHE A 353 10.16 0.67 10.52
N LEU A 354 10.10 -0.44 9.78
CA LEU A 354 9.30 -1.62 10.15
C LEU A 354 9.77 -2.25 11.47
N GLN A 355 11.08 -2.33 11.72
CA GLN A 355 11.64 -2.83 12.98
C GLN A 355 11.34 -1.90 14.16
N ALA A 356 11.44 -0.57 13.98
CA ALA A 356 11.08 0.40 15.01
C ALA A 356 9.57 0.34 15.35
N LEU A 357 8.72 0.20 14.33
CA LEU A 357 7.28 0.04 14.48
C LEU A 357 6.92 -1.28 15.18
N ALA A 358 7.57 -2.39 14.81
CA ALA A 358 7.43 -3.69 15.49
C ALA A 358 7.77 -3.58 16.99
N ALA A 359 8.90 -2.95 17.32
CA ALA A 359 9.34 -2.75 18.70
C ALA A 359 8.36 -1.89 19.52
N SER A 360 7.75 -0.86 18.91
CA SER A 360 6.75 -0.01 19.57
C SER A 360 5.38 -0.68 19.70
N ASN A 361 5.00 -1.57 18.78
CA ASN A 361 3.68 -2.20 18.74
C ASN A 361 3.58 -3.48 19.59
N SER A 362 4.67 -4.26 19.66
CA SER A 362 4.70 -5.56 20.34
C SER A 362 4.20 -5.55 21.80
N PRO A 363 4.47 -4.53 22.65
CA PRO A 363 3.90 -4.48 24.00
C PRO A 363 2.37 -4.45 24.04
N ALA A 364 1.72 -3.78 23.09
CA ALA A 364 0.27 -3.71 23.00
C ALA A 364 -0.31 -5.01 22.43
N ALA A 365 0.29 -5.57 21.37
CA ALA A 365 -0.12 -6.85 20.80
C ALA A 365 -0.02 -8.01 21.82
N ARG A 366 1.03 -8.03 22.66
CA ARG A 366 1.15 -9.01 23.76
C ARG A 366 0.06 -8.86 24.81
N GLN A 367 -0.36 -7.63 25.14
CA GLN A 367 -1.48 -7.42 26.06
C GLN A 367 -2.79 -7.95 25.45
N GLU A 368 -3.07 -7.63 24.20
CA GLU A 368 -4.24 -8.15 23.48
C GLU A 368 -4.25 -9.70 23.44
N VAL A 369 -3.11 -10.34 23.17
CA VAL A 369 -2.96 -11.81 23.21
C VAL A 369 -3.17 -12.36 24.62
N ALA A 370 -2.65 -11.71 25.67
CA ALA A 370 -2.88 -12.10 27.05
C ALA A 370 -4.37 -11.98 27.46
N ASP A 371 -5.06 -10.96 26.97
CA ASP A 371 -6.50 -10.80 27.19
C ASP A 371 -7.31 -11.92 26.51
N ILE A 372 -6.94 -12.31 25.28
CA ILE A 372 -7.53 -13.46 24.57
C ILE A 372 -7.27 -14.77 25.34
N LEU A 373 -6.05 -14.99 25.82
CA LEU A 373 -5.70 -16.15 26.65
C LEU A 373 -6.49 -16.18 27.97
N SER A 374 -6.82 -15.01 28.54
CA SER A 374 -7.69 -14.92 29.72
C SER A 374 -9.12 -15.43 29.46
N GLU A 375 -9.67 -15.21 28.26
CA GLU A 375 -10.96 -15.80 27.87
C GLU A 375 -10.86 -17.32 27.65
N LYS A 376 -9.75 -17.82 27.06
CA LYS A 376 -9.51 -19.27 26.92
C LYS A 376 -9.48 -19.96 28.28
N ARG A 377 -8.78 -19.38 29.26
CA ARG A 377 -8.68 -19.89 30.64
C ARG A 377 -10.02 -19.96 31.40
N LYS A 378 -11.04 -19.20 30.99
CA LYS A 378 -12.40 -19.31 31.57
C LYS A 378 -13.16 -20.56 31.12
N LEU A 379 -12.83 -21.12 29.95
CA LEU A 379 -13.41 -22.37 29.45
C LEU A 379 -12.52 -23.59 29.71
N GLN A 380 -11.20 -23.39 29.74
CA GLN A 380 -10.20 -24.43 29.97
C GLN A 380 -9.12 -23.89 30.92
N PRO A 381 -9.23 -24.10 32.24
CA PRO A 381 -8.32 -23.51 33.23
C PRO A 381 -6.83 -23.81 32.99
N ASP A 382 -6.52 -25.03 32.52
CA ASP A 382 -5.16 -25.51 32.27
C ASP A 382 -4.56 -25.03 30.93
N ALA A 383 -5.17 -24.04 30.28
CA ALA A 383 -4.71 -23.52 28.99
C ALA A 383 -3.63 -22.44 29.15
N ASP A 384 -2.36 -22.81 28.89
CA ASP A 384 -1.23 -21.86 28.84
C ASP A 384 -0.90 -21.35 27.43
N THR A 385 -1.30 -22.08 26.38
CA THR A 385 -0.99 -21.72 24.97
C THR A 385 -2.24 -21.32 24.19
N LEU A 386 -2.17 -20.15 23.55
CA LEU A 386 -3.12 -19.72 22.50
C LEU A 386 -2.63 -20.22 21.13
N TYR A 387 -3.39 -21.11 20.50
CA TYR A 387 -3.10 -21.57 19.14
C TYR A 387 -3.69 -20.63 18.08
N PRO A 388 -3.15 -20.60 16.84
CA PRO A 388 -3.64 -19.70 15.79
C PRO A 388 -5.14 -19.87 15.48
N TRP A 389 -5.64 -21.11 15.51
CA TRP A 389 -7.07 -21.44 15.28
C TRP A 389 -8.01 -21.06 16.44
N ASP A 390 -7.47 -20.66 17.59
CA ASP A 390 -8.25 -20.18 18.74
C ASP A 390 -8.44 -18.66 18.73
N ARG A 391 -7.49 -17.93 18.12
CA ARG A 391 -7.40 -16.46 18.19
C ARG A 391 -8.72 -15.78 17.84
N ASP A 392 -9.32 -16.14 16.71
CA ASP A 392 -10.51 -15.49 16.18
C ASP A 392 -11.79 -15.80 17.02
N PHE A 393 -11.90 -17.00 17.59
CA PHE A 393 -13.01 -17.42 18.47
C PHE A 393 -13.01 -16.64 19.79
N TYR A 394 -11.87 -16.59 20.48
CA TYR A 394 -11.75 -15.88 21.75
C TYR A 394 -11.69 -14.35 21.56
N SER A 395 -11.18 -13.84 20.43
CA SER A 395 -11.29 -12.42 20.06
C SER A 395 -12.75 -11.98 19.89
N ASP A 396 -13.62 -12.82 19.33
CA ASP A 396 -15.06 -12.54 19.27
C ASP A 396 -15.72 -12.61 20.66
N ALA A 397 -15.25 -13.47 21.57
CA ALA A 397 -15.69 -13.48 22.96
C ALA A 397 -15.35 -12.16 23.70
N VAL A 398 -14.12 -11.63 23.51
CA VAL A 398 -13.73 -10.29 24.03
C VAL A 398 -14.57 -9.18 23.38
N ARG A 399 -14.79 -9.21 22.07
CA ARG A 399 -15.68 -8.23 21.39
C ARG A 399 -17.12 -8.31 21.90
N ARG A 400 -17.61 -9.49 22.28
CA ARG A 400 -18.94 -9.68 22.90
C ARG A 400 -19.02 -9.15 24.32
N SER A 401 -17.99 -9.27 25.16
CA SER A 401 -18.00 -8.72 26.53
C SER A 401 -17.91 -7.19 26.58
N LEU A 402 -17.40 -6.57 25.51
CA LEU A 402 -17.36 -5.11 25.34
C LEU A 402 -18.67 -4.47 24.83
N ARG A 403 -19.68 -5.27 24.47
CA ARG A 403 -21.00 -4.75 24.05
C ARG A 403 -21.73 -4.16 25.25
N SER A 404 -22.28 -2.96 25.09
CA SER A 404 -23.09 -2.33 26.13
C SER A 404 -24.32 -3.19 26.48
N SER A 405 -24.69 -3.19 27.77
CA SER A 405 -25.73 -4.09 28.32
C SER A 405 -27.12 -3.89 27.68
N GLN A 406 -27.36 -2.71 27.09
CA GLN A 406 -28.52 -2.46 26.25
C GLN A 406 -28.36 -3.18 24.91
N ARG A 407 -29.11 -4.27 24.72
CA ARG A 407 -29.34 -4.87 23.39
C ARG A 407 -30.09 -3.86 22.49
N ARG A 408 -29.32 -3.00 21.83
CA ARG A 408 -29.75 -2.30 20.62
C ARG A 408 -29.25 -3.15 19.45
N ASP A 409 -30.15 -3.52 18.54
CA ASP A 409 -29.71 -4.07 17.25
C ASP A 409 -28.90 -3.00 16.50
N ASP A 410 -28.08 -3.41 15.52
CA ASP A 410 -27.01 -2.59 14.91
C ASP A 410 -27.54 -1.51 13.93
N PHE A 411 -28.42 -0.66 14.46
CA PHE A 411 -29.24 0.35 13.78
C PHE A 411 -28.46 1.57 13.30
N LEU A 412 -27.13 1.54 13.42
CA LEU A 412 -26.23 2.64 13.07
C LEU A 412 -26.34 3.00 11.57
N SER A 413 -26.64 2.05 10.69
CA SER A 413 -26.85 2.30 9.27
C SER A 413 -28.08 3.15 8.94
N ALA A 414 -29.08 3.20 9.82
CA ALA A 414 -30.27 4.03 9.64
C ALA A 414 -29.96 5.54 9.66
N TYR A 415 -28.78 5.94 10.14
CA TYR A 415 -28.30 7.33 10.16
C TYR A 415 -27.41 7.69 8.94
N PHE A 416 -27.13 6.73 8.06
CA PHE A 416 -26.18 6.84 6.96
C PHE A 416 -26.80 6.46 5.60
N SER A 417 -27.91 7.11 5.26
CA SER A 417 -28.45 7.11 3.90
C SER A 417 -27.47 7.75 2.91
N MET A 418 -27.29 7.16 1.73
CA MET A 418 -26.30 7.61 0.74
C MET A 418 -26.39 9.11 0.43
N GLY A 419 -27.61 9.65 0.30
CA GLY A 419 -27.83 11.08 0.04
C GLY A 419 -27.40 11.99 1.18
N THR A 420 -27.59 11.59 2.44
CA THR A 420 -27.06 12.38 3.57
C THR A 420 -25.54 12.28 3.64
N VAL A 421 -24.94 11.12 3.35
CA VAL A 421 -23.48 10.96 3.34
C VAL A 421 -22.83 11.84 2.25
N MET A 422 -23.35 11.83 1.02
CA MET A 422 -22.85 12.68 -0.07
C MET A 422 -23.07 14.18 0.21
N GLN A 423 -24.21 14.55 0.81
CA GLN A 423 -24.46 15.91 1.31
C GLN A 423 -23.44 16.31 2.40
N GLY A 424 -23.12 15.40 3.32
CA GLY A 424 -22.11 15.58 4.36
C GLY A 424 -20.71 15.83 3.81
N LEU A 425 -20.29 15.04 2.82
CA LEU A 425 -19.01 15.22 2.13
C LEU A 425 -18.94 16.57 1.41
N SER A 426 -19.98 16.98 0.68
CA SER A 426 -20.02 18.31 0.06
C SER A 426 -19.92 19.44 1.11
N ARG A 427 -20.68 19.34 2.21
CA ARG A 427 -20.65 20.32 3.31
C ARG A 427 -19.28 20.39 3.99
N LEU A 428 -18.58 19.25 4.13
CA LEU A 428 -17.23 19.17 4.68
C LEU A 428 -16.22 19.86 3.77
N PHE A 429 -16.19 19.56 2.48
CA PHE A 429 -15.25 20.18 1.53
C PHE A 429 -15.53 21.66 1.28
N THR A 430 -16.78 22.12 1.44
CA THR A 430 -17.09 23.55 1.42
C THR A 430 -16.48 24.26 2.63
N ARG A 431 -16.48 23.61 3.81
CA ARG A 431 -15.86 24.15 5.04
C ARG A 431 -14.35 24.05 5.08
N LEU A 432 -13.74 23.03 4.46
CA LEU A 432 -12.28 22.85 4.46
C LEU A 432 -11.58 23.56 3.30
N TYR A 433 -12.15 23.55 2.09
CA TYR A 433 -11.45 23.91 0.85
C TYR A 433 -12.18 24.93 -0.02
N GLY A 434 -13.45 25.24 0.28
CA GLY A 434 -14.31 26.10 -0.55
C GLY A 434 -14.81 25.41 -1.82
N ILE A 435 -15.07 24.10 -1.73
CA ILE A 435 -15.51 23.27 -2.84
C ILE A 435 -16.86 22.60 -2.51
N ARG A 436 -17.78 22.61 -3.46
CA ARG A 436 -19.09 21.94 -3.38
C ARG A 436 -19.31 20.96 -4.54
N PHE A 437 -20.18 19.98 -4.33
CA PHE A 437 -20.68 19.10 -5.39
C PHE A 437 -22.00 19.63 -5.92
N GLU A 438 -22.09 19.80 -7.24
CA GLU A 438 -23.30 20.29 -7.92
C GLU A 438 -23.83 19.18 -8.84
N PRO A 439 -24.99 18.56 -8.52
CA PRO A 439 -25.53 17.48 -9.35
C PRO A 439 -25.87 17.97 -10.74
N LYS A 440 -25.50 17.19 -11.76
CA LYS A 440 -25.70 17.57 -13.17
C LYS A 440 -26.35 16.45 -13.95
N GLU A 441 -27.27 16.83 -14.85
CA GLU A 441 -27.93 15.88 -15.73
C GLU A 441 -26.89 15.25 -16.68
N PRO A 442 -26.77 13.91 -16.75
CA PRO A 442 -25.85 13.26 -17.65
C PRO A 442 -26.32 13.42 -19.10
N LEU A 443 -25.41 13.76 -20.00
CA LEU A 443 -25.74 13.86 -21.42
C LEU A 443 -26.01 12.46 -22.02
N PRO A 444 -26.83 12.33 -23.08
CA PRO A 444 -27.06 11.05 -23.74
C PRO A 444 -25.73 10.41 -24.17
N GLY A 445 -25.48 9.17 -23.71
CA GLY A 445 -24.24 8.43 -23.97
C GLY A 445 -23.07 8.74 -23.04
N GLU A 446 -23.17 9.71 -22.13
CA GLU A 446 -22.06 10.12 -21.24
C GLU A 446 -21.68 9.08 -20.18
N THR A 447 -22.66 8.32 -19.67
CA THR A 447 -22.50 7.35 -18.58
C THR A 447 -22.60 5.90 -19.05
N TRP A 448 -21.71 5.02 -18.58
CA TRP A 448 -21.67 3.58 -18.92
C TRP A 448 -22.85 2.76 -18.36
N HIS A 449 -23.53 3.26 -17.32
CA HIS A 449 -24.69 2.60 -16.70
C HIS A 449 -25.67 3.66 -16.17
N PRO A 450 -27.01 3.47 -16.27
CA PRO A 450 -28.00 4.49 -15.87
C PRO A 450 -28.03 4.84 -14.37
N ASP A 451 -27.33 4.08 -13.52
CA ASP A 451 -27.18 4.40 -12.10
C ASP A 451 -25.94 5.23 -11.74
N VAL A 452 -25.04 5.50 -12.69
CA VAL A 452 -23.91 6.42 -12.49
C VAL A 452 -24.45 7.83 -12.28
N ARG A 453 -24.12 8.48 -11.16
CA ARG A 453 -24.48 9.88 -10.91
C ARG A 453 -23.35 10.80 -11.37
N ARG A 454 -23.65 11.86 -12.12
CA ARG A 454 -22.70 12.92 -12.47
C ARG A 454 -22.80 14.07 -11.45
N LEU A 455 -21.66 14.46 -10.90
CA LEU A 455 -21.49 15.66 -10.08
C LEU A 455 -20.40 16.52 -10.73
N ASP A 456 -20.71 17.76 -11.08
CA ASP A 456 -19.67 18.75 -11.40
C ASP A 456 -19.18 19.37 -10.08
N VAL A 457 -17.87 19.60 -9.96
CA VAL A 457 -17.24 20.05 -8.72
C VAL A 457 -16.89 21.53 -8.84
N ILE A 458 -17.45 22.37 -7.97
CA ILE A 458 -17.37 23.83 -8.08
C ILE A 458 -16.59 24.42 -6.89
N SER A 459 -15.55 25.18 -7.21
CA SER A 459 -14.74 26.02 -6.29
C SER A 459 -15.32 27.43 -6.22
N ASP A 460 -15.35 28.01 -5.01
CA ASP A 460 -15.73 29.41 -4.78
C ASP A 460 -14.76 30.43 -5.42
N VAL A 461 -13.54 29.98 -5.81
CA VAL A 461 -12.46 30.84 -6.36
C VAL A 461 -12.21 30.58 -7.85
N ASP A 462 -12.43 29.34 -8.33
CA ASP A 462 -12.05 28.91 -9.68
C ASP A 462 -13.22 28.43 -10.55
N GLY A 463 -14.45 28.45 -10.03
CA GLY A 463 -15.61 27.92 -10.76
C GLY A 463 -15.52 26.40 -10.91
N HIS A 464 -15.73 25.88 -12.12
CA HIS A 464 -15.72 24.43 -12.37
C HIS A 464 -14.28 23.87 -12.30
N VAL A 465 -14.00 22.95 -11.37
CA VAL A 465 -12.65 22.44 -11.09
C VAL A 465 -12.44 20.95 -11.36
N ALA A 466 -13.50 20.13 -11.41
CA ALA A 466 -13.43 18.71 -11.74
C ALA A 466 -14.80 18.14 -12.12
N VAL A 467 -14.82 17.00 -12.83
CA VAL A 467 -16.05 16.20 -13.06
C VAL A 467 -15.92 14.87 -12.31
N LEU A 468 -16.94 14.51 -11.53
CA LEU A 468 -16.98 13.31 -10.70
C LEU A 468 -18.18 12.41 -11.10
N TYR A 469 -17.89 11.18 -11.51
CA TYR A 469 -18.87 10.14 -11.78
C TYR A 469 -18.94 9.15 -10.60
N CYS A 470 -20.08 9.09 -9.91
CA CYS A 470 -20.29 8.20 -8.77
C CYS A 470 -21.07 6.94 -9.19
N ASP A 471 -20.40 5.80 -9.25
CA ASP A 471 -20.97 4.47 -9.51
C ASP A 471 -20.88 3.64 -8.21
N LEU A 472 -21.80 3.91 -7.29
CA LEU A 472 -21.69 3.50 -5.89
C LEU A 472 -22.48 2.23 -5.53
N PHE A 473 -23.27 1.68 -6.46
CA PHE A 473 -24.21 0.59 -6.19
C PHE A 473 -23.73 -0.75 -6.74
N TYR A 474 -24.12 -1.84 -6.05
CA TYR A 474 -23.87 -3.21 -6.47
C TYR A 474 -24.52 -3.58 -7.81
N ARG A 475 -23.77 -4.28 -8.69
CA ARG A 475 -24.31 -5.04 -9.82
C ARG A 475 -23.46 -6.29 -10.11
N PRO A 476 -24.03 -7.39 -10.67
CA PRO A 476 -23.33 -8.67 -10.80
C PRO A 476 -22.13 -8.67 -11.78
N ASP A 477 -22.06 -7.68 -12.66
CA ASP A 477 -21.08 -7.49 -13.73
C ASP A 477 -19.93 -6.53 -13.37
N LYS A 478 -19.82 -6.11 -12.10
CA LYS A 478 -18.88 -5.09 -11.61
C LYS A 478 -17.81 -5.69 -10.71
N SER A 479 -16.66 -5.02 -10.63
CA SER A 479 -15.68 -5.28 -9.56
C SER A 479 -16.30 -4.99 -8.18
N PRO A 480 -16.25 -5.92 -7.22
CA PRO A 480 -16.77 -5.69 -5.87
C PRO A 480 -15.85 -4.79 -5.02
N ASN A 481 -14.66 -4.46 -5.52
CA ASN A 481 -13.67 -3.69 -4.79
C ASN A 481 -13.91 -2.18 -5.01
N PRO A 482 -14.09 -1.39 -3.94
CA PRO A 482 -14.10 0.07 -4.02
C PRO A 482 -12.80 0.62 -4.61
N ALA A 483 -12.90 1.66 -5.43
CA ALA A 483 -11.75 2.27 -6.10
C ALA A 483 -12.05 3.68 -6.66
N HIS A 484 -11.11 4.60 -6.49
CA HIS A 484 -11.01 5.85 -7.22
C HIS A 484 -10.18 5.68 -8.51
N PHE A 485 -10.74 6.06 -9.66
CA PHE A 485 -10.05 6.13 -10.95
C PHE A 485 -9.97 7.57 -11.48
N THR A 486 -8.78 8.05 -11.79
CA THR A 486 -8.59 9.29 -12.56
C THR A 486 -8.60 8.93 -14.04
N LEU A 487 -9.73 9.17 -14.72
CA LEU A 487 -9.93 8.89 -16.15
C LEU A 487 -9.21 9.91 -17.06
N ARG A 488 -8.98 11.10 -16.51
CA ARG A 488 -8.25 12.21 -17.12
C ARG A 488 -7.75 13.09 -15.98
N CYS A 489 -6.49 13.49 -15.98
CA CYS A 489 -5.93 14.29 -14.90
C CYS A 489 -5.96 15.80 -15.22
N SER A 490 -5.49 16.67 -14.32
CA SER A 490 -5.41 18.11 -14.58
C SER A 490 -4.21 18.44 -15.48
N ARG A 491 -4.39 19.34 -16.45
CA ARG A 491 -3.28 19.94 -17.21
C ARG A 491 -3.62 21.34 -17.67
N GLU A 492 -2.60 22.19 -17.84
CA GLU A 492 -2.72 23.42 -18.62
C GLU A 492 -2.58 23.14 -20.12
N ILE A 493 -3.33 23.89 -20.94
CA ILE A 493 -3.32 23.79 -22.40
C ILE A 493 -2.65 25.05 -22.93
N SER A 494 -1.53 24.88 -23.65
CA SER A 494 -0.70 26.03 -24.05
C SER A 494 -1.33 26.82 -25.21
N LYS A 495 -1.03 28.12 -25.30
CA LYS A 495 -1.53 28.96 -26.41
C LYS A 495 -1.02 28.49 -27.79
N ALA A 496 0.19 27.91 -27.84
CA ALA A 496 0.73 27.31 -29.05
C ALA A 496 -0.06 26.05 -29.47
N GLU A 497 -0.43 25.20 -28.50
CA GLU A 497 -1.27 24.02 -28.72
C GLU A 497 -2.70 24.38 -29.17
N LEU A 498 -3.30 25.43 -28.59
CA LEU A 498 -4.61 25.93 -29.06
C LEU A 498 -4.53 26.42 -30.52
N ALA A 499 -3.43 27.07 -30.92
CA ALA A 499 -3.21 27.48 -32.31
C ALA A 499 -2.97 26.29 -33.26
N GLU A 500 -2.27 25.23 -32.82
CA GLU A 500 -2.18 23.97 -33.57
C GLU A 500 -3.57 23.34 -33.81
N TYR A 501 -4.43 23.30 -32.78
CA TYR A 501 -5.81 22.80 -32.92
C TYR A 501 -6.72 23.71 -33.75
N GLU A 502 -6.54 25.03 -33.71
CA GLU A 502 -7.24 25.95 -34.63
C GLU A 502 -6.84 25.70 -36.09
N GLY A 503 -5.55 25.44 -36.33
CA GLY A 503 -5.02 24.99 -37.61
C GLY A 503 -5.66 23.69 -38.09
N GLU A 504 -5.61 22.61 -37.30
CA GLU A 504 -6.27 21.32 -37.60
C GLU A 504 -7.76 21.53 -37.99
N ARG A 505 -8.49 22.36 -37.22
CA ARG A 505 -9.92 22.62 -37.40
C ARG A 505 -10.25 23.41 -38.68
N SER A 506 -9.27 24.12 -39.24
CA SER A 506 -9.41 24.87 -40.50
C SER A 506 -9.11 24.02 -41.75
N GLY A 507 -8.48 22.86 -41.59
CA GLY A 507 -7.97 22.03 -42.69
C GLY A 507 -9.01 21.23 -43.49
N GLU A 508 -8.52 20.63 -44.58
CA GLU A 508 -9.29 19.77 -45.49
C GLU A 508 -9.22 18.27 -45.12
N GLU A 509 -8.12 17.78 -44.53
CA GLU A 509 -8.04 16.42 -43.96
C GLU A 509 -8.81 16.33 -42.64
N ARG A 510 -10.00 15.72 -42.64
CA ARG A 510 -10.91 15.68 -41.47
C ARG A 510 -11.17 14.28 -40.93
N ASP A 511 -10.15 13.68 -40.34
CA ASP A 511 -10.29 12.48 -39.49
C ASP A 511 -10.78 12.88 -38.08
N GLY A 512 -12.08 13.15 -37.89
CA GLY A 512 -12.62 13.39 -36.55
C GLY A 512 -14.01 14.04 -36.47
N PRO A 513 -14.57 14.18 -35.24
CA PRO A 513 -15.78 14.95 -34.97
C PRO A 513 -15.52 16.45 -35.08
N LEU A 514 -16.58 17.23 -35.35
CA LEU A 514 -16.49 18.68 -35.50
C LEU A 514 -16.63 19.40 -34.16
N PHE A 515 -15.56 20.07 -33.72
CA PHE A 515 -15.53 20.89 -32.49
C PHE A 515 -15.90 22.35 -32.77
N ALA A 516 -16.63 22.99 -31.84
CA ALA A 516 -17.08 24.37 -32.01
C ALA A 516 -15.97 25.41 -31.78
N SER A 517 -14.93 25.06 -30.99
CA SER A 517 -13.78 25.92 -30.70
C SER A 517 -12.46 25.13 -30.55
N PRO A 518 -11.28 25.78 -30.58
CA PRO A 518 -9.99 25.11 -30.37
C PRO A 518 -9.84 24.49 -28.98
N GLU A 519 -10.44 25.08 -27.95
CA GLU A 519 -10.46 24.52 -26.59
C GLU A 519 -11.24 23.21 -26.55
N GLN A 520 -12.39 23.13 -27.21
CA GLN A 520 -13.14 21.88 -27.32
C GLN A 520 -12.32 20.80 -28.05
N ALA A 521 -11.60 21.15 -29.12
CA ALA A 521 -10.74 20.22 -29.84
C ALA A 521 -9.58 19.70 -28.98
N ALA A 522 -8.88 20.58 -28.24
CA ALA A 522 -7.82 20.20 -27.32
C ALA A 522 -8.30 19.28 -26.18
N ASN A 523 -9.59 19.34 -25.84
CA ASN A 523 -10.24 18.53 -24.81
C ASN A 523 -11.03 17.33 -25.35
N ASP A 524 -10.98 17.04 -26.66
CA ASP A 524 -11.80 16.00 -27.32
C ASP A 524 -13.32 16.11 -27.02
N GLY A 525 -13.81 17.32 -26.74
CA GLY A 525 -15.18 17.61 -26.31
C GLY A 525 -15.43 17.54 -24.80
N MET A 526 -14.51 16.97 -24.02
CA MET A 526 -14.63 16.83 -22.57
C MET A 526 -14.54 18.18 -21.84
N SER A 527 -14.96 18.20 -20.57
CA SER A 527 -15.03 19.44 -19.78
C SER A 527 -13.65 20.09 -19.54
N PHE A 528 -13.62 21.42 -19.62
CA PHE A 528 -12.47 22.28 -19.36
C PHE A 528 -12.90 23.51 -18.55
N SER A 529 -11.93 24.28 -18.06
CA SER A 529 -12.14 25.60 -17.46
C SER A 529 -11.23 26.63 -18.12
N THR A 530 -11.73 27.86 -18.24
CA THR A 530 -10.96 29.01 -18.74
C THR A 530 -11.03 30.13 -17.71
N LYS A 531 -9.87 30.60 -17.24
CA LYS A 531 -9.74 31.67 -16.24
C LYS A 531 -8.51 32.52 -16.60
N ASP A 532 -8.68 33.84 -16.59
CA ASP A 532 -7.61 34.82 -16.87
C ASP A 532 -6.84 34.58 -18.20
N GLY A 533 -7.51 34.00 -19.20
CA GLY A 533 -6.93 33.65 -20.50
C GLY A 533 -6.06 32.38 -20.50
N VAL A 534 -6.06 31.62 -19.41
CA VAL A 534 -5.48 30.29 -19.27
C VAL A 534 -6.59 29.24 -19.42
N VAL A 535 -6.34 28.20 -20.22
CA VAL A 535 -7.25 27.06 -20.41
C VAL A 535 -6.69 25.86 -19.66
N LYS A 536 -7.45 25.31 -18.72
CA LYS A 536 -7.08 24.07 -18.00
C LYS A 536 -8.07 22.93 -18.31
N GLN A 537 -7.51 21.81 -18.74
CA GLN A 537 -8.17 20.51 -18.79
C GLN A 537 -8.60 20.11 -17.38
N LEU A 538 -9.87 19.72 -17.20
CA LEU A 538 -10.36 19.34 -15.88
C LEU A 538 -10.11 17.86 -15.57
N PRO A 539 -9.68 17.54 -14.32
CA PRO A 539 -9.64 16.17 -13.87
C PRO A 539 -11.04 15.55 -13.92
N THR A 540 -11.12 14.34 -14.48
CA THR A 540 -12.34 13.56 -14.64
C THR A 540 -12.17 12.27 -13.87
N ILE A 541 -13.02 12.04 -12.87
CA ILE A 541 -12.84 11.00 -11.85
C ILE A 541 -14.04 10.06 -11.88
N ALA A 542 -13.80 8.74 -11.80
CA ALA A 542 -14.83 7.75 -11.53
C ALA A 542 -14.62 7.15 -10.13
N LEU A 543 -15.65 7.24 -9.29
CA LEU A 543 -15.68 6.70 -7.93
C LEU A 543 -16.53 5.43 -7.94
N ILE A 544 -15.85 4.28 -7.81
CA ILE A 544 -16.45 2.96 -7.83
C ILE A 544 -16.63 2.47 -6.40
N CYS A 545 -17.86 2.09 -6.02
CA CYS A 545 -18.14 1.36 -4.78
C CYS A 545 -19.21 0.30 -5.02
N ASP A 546 -19.23 -0.74 -4.17
CA ASP A 546 -20.12 -1.90 -4.32
C ASP A 546 -21.20 -1.95 -3.21
N PHE A 547 -21.89 -0.82 -2.99
CA PHE A 547 -22.84 -0.75 -1.87
C PHE A 547 -24.20 -1.40 -2.21
N PRO A 548 -24.77 -2.19 -1.28
CA PRO A 548 -26.01 -2.92 -1.53
C PRO A 548 -27.19 -1.98 -1.61
N GLN A 549 -27.90 -2.01 -2.75
CA GLN A 549 -29.21 -1.38 -2.87
C GLN A 549 -30.23 -2.24 -2.11
N THR A 550 -31.07 -1.62 -1.27
CA THR A 550 -31.97 -2.26 -0.31
C THR A 550 -33.18 -2.92 -1.00
N SER A 551 -32.95 -4.12 -1.54
CA SER A 551 -33.89 -4.89 -2.39
C SER A 551 -35.26 -5.22 -1.78
N THR A 552 -35.45 -5.00 -0.48
CA THR A 552 -36.71 -5.22 0.24
C THR A 552 -37.78 -4.15 0.00
N SER A 553 -37.43 -2.97 -0.54
CA SER A 553 -38.41 -2.02 -1.08
C SER A 553 -37.83 -1.17 -2.21
N SER A 554 -38.55 -1.03 -3.32
CA SER A 554 -38.17 -0.20 -4.47
C SER A 554 -38.39 1.31 -4.25
N THR A 555 -38.34 1.74 -2.98
CA THR A 555 -38.81 3.04 -2.49
C THR A 555 -37.98 3.64 -1.37
N GLY A 556 -37.08 2.88 -0.73
CA GLY A 556 -36.22 3.37 0.36
C GLY A 556 -34.81 3.77 -0.12
N PRO A 557 -34.06 4.56 0.68
CA PRO A 557 -32.68 4.90 0.39
C PRO A 557 -31.73 3.71 0.61
N ALA A 558 -30.56 3.75 -0.03
CA ALA A 558 -29.46 2.86 0.31
C ALA A 558 -28.81 3.30 1.63
N LEU A 559 -28.74 2.37 2.60
CA LEU A 559 -28.23 2.63 3.96
C LEU A 559 -26.84 1.99 4.12
N LEU A 560 -25.82 2.79 4.41
CA LEU A 560 -24.45 2.32 4.60
C LEU A 560 -24.22 1.85 6.04
N ASN A 561 -23.51 0.75 6.23
CA ASN A 561 -22.93 0.43 7.54
C ASN A 561 -21.65 1.28 7.78
N PHE A 562 -21.18 1.37 9.03
CA PHE A 562 -20.06 2.25 9.37
C PHE A 562 -18.76 1.95 8.58
N TYR A 563 -18.47 0.69 8.25
CA TYR A 563 -17.31 0.36 7.42
C TYR A 563 -17.48 0.85 5.98
N GLN A 564 -18.70 0.81 5.43
CA GLN A 564 -19.00 1.35 4.10
C GLN A 564 -18.93 2.89 4.07
N LEU A 565 -19.29 3.56 5.18
CA LEU A 565 -19.07 4.99 5.36
C LEU A 565 -17.57 5.34 5.38
N GLU A 566 -16.78 4.61 6.17
CA GLU A 566 -15.32 4.73 6.29
C GLU A 566 -14.65 4.54 4.92
N THR A 567 -15.04 3.51 4.17
CA THR A 567 -14.64 3.28 2.76
C THR A 567 -15.01 4.45 1.84
N LEU A 568 -16.24 4.96 1.87
CA LEU A 568 -16.64 6.07 0.98
C LEU A 568 -15.86 7.35 1.28
N PHE A 569 -15.51 7.59 2.54
CA PHE A 569 -14.62 8.68 2.94
C PHE A 569 -13.18 8.45 2.44
N HIS A 570 -12.64 7.23 2.55
CA HIS A 570 -11.31 6.84 2.05
C HIS A 570 -11.18 7.10 0.54
N GLU A 571 -12.09 6.56 -0.28
CA GLU A 571 -12.07 6.76 -1.75
C GLU A 571 -12.25 8.25 -2.12
N MET A 572 -13.07 8.98 -1.37
CA MET A 572 -13.24 10.42 -1.55
C MET A 572 -11.99 11.23 -1.14
N GLY A 573 -11.10 10.67 -0.31
CA GLY A 573 -9.79 11.24 -0.01
C GLY A 573 -8.82 11.21 -1.20
N HIS A 574 -8.84 10.15 -2.01
CA HIS A 574 -8.15 10.17 -3.31
C HIS A 574 -8.83 11.14 -4.28
N ALA A 575 -10.18 11.15 -4.34
CA ALA A 575 -10.92 12.06 -5.21
C ALA A 575 -10.63 13.54 -4.91
N ILE A 576 -10.61 13.95 -3.64
CA ILE A 576 -10.31 15.34 -3.27
C ILE A 576 -8.84 15.71 -3.52
N HIS A 577 -7.91 14.75 -3.48
CA HIS A 577 -6.53 14.96 -3.94
C HIS A 577 -6.49 15.21 -5.46
N SER A 578 -7.18 14.40 -6.26
CA SER A 578 -7.34 14.59 -7.71
C SER A 578 -8.07 15.89 -8.10
N ILE A 579 -8.99 16.38 -7.27
CA ILE A 579 -9.69 17.66 -7.45
C ILE A 579 -8.79 18.86 -7.13
N LEU A 580 -7.92 18.76 -6.12
CA LEU A 580 -7.12 19.88 -5.61
C LEU A 580 -5.75 20.03 -6.28
N ALA A 581 -5.10 18.94 -6.69
CA ALA A 581 -3.79 18.97 -7.33
C ALA A 581 -3.87 19.37 -8.82
N ARG A 582 -4.24 20.64 -9.05
CA ARG A 582 -4.47 21.26 -10.37
C ARG A 582 -3.20 21.92 -10.95
N THR A 583 -2.11 21.14 -10.96
CA THR A 583 -0.81 21.48 -11.55
C THR A 583 -0.92 21.88 -13.02
N SER A 584 0.15 22.41 -13.60
CA SER A 584 0.21 22.74 -15.03
C SER A 584 0.48 21.51 -15.89
N PHE A 585 1.08 20.46 -15.32
CA PHE A 585 1.56 19.25 -16.00
C PHE A 585 0.82 17.99 -15.55
N GLN A 586 0.51 17.12 -16.52
CA GLN A 586 -0.24 15.87 -16.36
C GLN A 586 0.50 14.88 -15.45
N ASN A 587 1.80 14.69 -15.67
CA ASN A 587 2.60 13.66 -15.00
C ASN A 587 2.74 13.83 -13.48
N VAL A 588 2.46 15.03 -12.95
CA VAL A 588 2.50 15.36 -11.52
C VAL A 588 1.14 15.76 -10.95
N SER A 589 0.07 15.63 -11.73
CA SER A 589 -1.29 16.05 -11.34
C SER A 589 -2.06 14.99 -10.55
N GLY A 590 -2.97 15.43 -9.68
CA GLY A 590 -3.79 14.52 -8.88
C GLY A 590 -2.98 13.53 -8.04
N THR A 591 -3.40 12.27 -8.03
CA THR A 591 -2.71 11.16 -7.34
C THR A 591 -1.45 10.65 -8.07
N ARG A 592 -0.97 11.32 -9.13
CA ARG A 592 0.33 11.01 -9.78
C ARG A 592 1.47 11.62 -8.95
N CYS A 593 1.64 11.08 -7.74
CA CYS A 593 2.64 11.45 -6.75
C CYS A 593 3.40 10.19 -6.25
N ALA A 594 4.34 10.38 -5.32
CA ALA A 594 4.96 9.26 -4.62
C ALA A 594 3.87 8.40 -3.93
N THR A 595 3.91 7.07 -4.09
CA THR A 595 2.84 6.18 -3.57
C THR A 595 2.85 6.13 -2.03
N ASP A 596 4.01 6.35 -1.42
CA ASP A 596 4.26 6.63 0.01
C ASP A 596 3.76 8.02 0.48
N LEU A 597 2.97 8.71 -0.35
CA LEU A 597 2.12 9.86 -0.01
C LEU A 597 0.66 9.69 -0.50
N ALA A 598 0.41 8.81 -1.48
CA ALA A 598 -0.89 8.71 -2.17
C ALA A 598 -2.03 8.20 -1.28
N GLU A 599 -1.70 7.41 -0.26
CA GLU A 599 -2.63 6.85 0.74
C GLU A 599 -2.82 7.77 1.96
N LEU A 600 -2.00 8.81 2.13
CA LEU A 600 -2.15 9.75 3.24
C LEU A 600 -3.50 10.51 3.19
N PRO A 601 -3.96 11.08 2.05
CA PRO A 601 -5.26 11.75 1.98
C PRO A 601 -6.46 10.82 2.20
N SER A 602 -6.43 9.59 1.67
CA SER A 602 -7.50 8.59 1.85
C SER A 602 -7.58 8.12 3.30
N THR A 603 -6.45 7.70 3.88
CA THR A 603 -6.33 7.30 5.30
C THR A 603 -6.68 8.46 6.25
N LEU A 604 -6.36 9.71 5.89
CA LEU A 604 -6.74 10.86 6.70
C LEU A 604 -8.27 11.06 6.73
N MET A 605 -8.97 10.81 5.62
CA MET A 605 -10.44 10.90 5.57
C MET A 605 -11.16 9.85 6.44
N GLU A 606 -10.55 8.70 6.73
CA GLU A 606 -11.07 7.73 7.71
C GLU A 606 -11.24 8.36 9.11
N TYR A 607 -10.35 9.28 9.50
CA TYR A 607 -10.50 10.01 10.76
C TYR A 607 -11.70 10.97 10.73
N PHE A 608 -11.87 11.73 9.64
CA PHE A 608 -13.05 12.60 9.44
C PHE A 608 -14.36 11.80 9.45
N ALA A 609 -14.40 10.58 8.89
CA ALA A 609 -15.57 9.70 8.93
C ALA A 609 -16.01 9.32 10.36
N SER A 610 -15.07 9.37 11.32
CA SER A 610 -15.29 9.02 12.72
C SER A 610 -15.49 10.21 13.67
N ASP A 611 -15.26 11.44 13.21
CA ASP A 611 -15.28 12.63 14.07
C ASP A 611 -16.72 13.06 14.43
N PRO A 612 -17.03 13.35 15.72
CA PRO A 612 -18.39 13.70 16.15
C PRO A 612 -18.92 15.01 15.55
N THR A 613 -18.06 15.96 15.21
CA THR A 613 -18.46 17.24 14.60
C THR A 613 -18.69 17.11 13.10
N VAL A 614 -17.88 16.30 12.41
CA VAL A 614 -18.11 15.94 11.00
C VAL A 614 -19.39 15.13 10.84
N LEU A 615 -19.60 14.10 11.67
CA LEU A 615 -20.83 13.31 11.68
C LEU A 615 -22.06 14.20 11.94
N ALA A 616 -21.97 15.19 12.83
CA ALA A 616 -23.06 16.14 13.08
C ALA A 616 -23.46 17.01 11.87
N LEU A 617 -22.67 17.05 10.78
CA LEU A 617 -23.07 17.73 9.54
C LEU A 617 -24.21 17.01 8.79
N PHE A 618 -24.35 15.68 8.95
CA PHE A 618 -25.22 14.87 8.09
C PHE A 618 -25.86 13.62 8.73
N ALA A 619 -25.30 13.08 9.81
CA ALA A 619 -25.72 11.80 10.39
C ALA A 619 -27.06 11.93 11.12
N ARG A 620 -28.14 11.68 10.37
CA ARG A 620 -29.54 11.81 10.79
C ARG A 620 -30.33 10.61 10.34
N HIS A 621 -31.25 10.16 11.18
CA HIS A 621 -32.06 8.98 10.90
C HIS A 621 -32.93 9.17 9.66
N TYR A 622 -32.92 8.24 8.71
CA TYR A 622 -33.55 8.42 7.40
C TYR A 622 -35.08 8.68 7.44
N GLU A 623 -35.80 8.12 8.42
CA GLU A 623 -37.25 8.37 8.64
C GLU A 623 -37.56 9.51 9.64
N THR A 624 -37.01 9.50 10.86
CA THR A 624 -37.32 10.48 11.92
C THR A 624 -36.51 11.79 11.86
N ASP A 625 -35.48 11.86 11.00
CA ASP A 625 -34.46 12.93 10.93
C ASP A 625 -33.71 13.21 12.25
N GLU A 626 -33.86 12.36 13.27
CA GLU A 626 -33.19 12.51 14.56
C GLU A 626 -31.65 12.40 14.42
N PRO A 627 -30.88 13.24 15.14
CA PRO A 627 -29.42 13.24 15.05
C PRO A 627 -28.81 11.98 15.68
N LEU A 628 -27.74 11.47 15.06
CA LEU A 628 -27.00 10.29 15.52
C LEU A 628 -26.50 10.41 16.98
N PRO A 629 -26.93 9.53 17.90
CA PRO A 629 -26.33 9.43 19.23
C PRO A 629 -24.90 8.90 19.13
N TYR A 630 -23.90 9.78 19.26
CA TYR A 630 -22.48 9.46 19.01
C TYR A 630 -21.93 8.32 19.87
N ASP A 631 -22.51 8.03 21.04
CA ASP A 631 -22.19 6.85 21.86
C ASP A 631 -22.24 5.53 21.06
N LEU A 632 -23.12 5.44 20.05
CA LEU A 632 -23.21 4.28 19.16
C LEU A 632 -21.95 4.11 18.30
N VAL A 633 -21.38 5.22 17.80
CA VAL A 633 -20.11 5.21 17.06
C VAL A 633 -18.95 4.97 18.01
N ALA A 634 -18.94 5.58 19.20
CA ALA A 634 -17.91 5.35 20.20
C ALA A 634 -17.86 3.87 20.66
N ASP A 635 -19.01 3.22 20.88
CA ASP A 635 -19.11 1.79 21.17
C ASP A 635 -18.70 0.92 19.97
N LYS A 636 -18.97 1.35 18.72
CA LYS A 636 -18.55 0.65 17.50
C LYS A 636 -17.03 0.69 17.32
N LEU A 637 -16.43 1.87 17.44
CA LEU A 637 -14.98 2.10 17.35
C LEU A 637 -14.22 1.34 18.45
N ARG A 638 -14.76 1.30 19.68
CA ARG A 638 -14.17 0.52 20.79
C ARG A 638 -14.18 -0.99 20.52
N GLN A 639 -15.12 -1.50 19.73
CA GLN A 639 -15.19 -2.91 19.34
C GLN A 639 -14.33 -3.25 18.12
N SER A 640 -14.20 -2.34 17.14
CA SER A 640 -13.33 -2.55 15.98
C SER A 640 -11.86 -2.46 16.35
N ARG A 641 -11.45 -1.35 17.00
CA ARG A 641 -10.07 -1.05 17.41
C ARG A 641 -9.55 -1.87 18.61
N ARG A 642 -10.35 -2.83 19.13
CA ARG A 642 -9.96 -3.66 20.29
C ARG A 642 -8.72 -4.54 20.07
N PHE A 643 -8.42 -4.83 18.81
CA PHE A 643 -7.32 -5.69 18.37
C PHE A 643 -6.42 -4.99 17.34
N GLU A 644 -6.35 -3.65 17.41
CA GLU A 644 -5.63 -2.81 16.46
C GLU A 644 -4.12 -3.06 16.50
N ALA A 645 -3.55 -3.42 17.66
CA ALA A 645 -2.13 -3.75 17.76
C ALA A 645 -1.83 -5.12 17.13
N SER A 646 -2.69 -6.12 17.33
CA SER A 646 -2.58 -7.45 16.70
C SER A 646 -2.75 -7.37 15.18
N ASP A 647 -3.72 -6.59 14.70
CA ASP A 647 -3.92 -6.38 13.26
C ASP A 647 -2.73 -5.62 12.65
N THR A 648 -2.19 -4.61 13.34
CA THR A 648 -0.96 -3.89 12.94
C THR A 648 0.27 -4.80 12.91
N GLU A 649 0.43 -5.71 13.88
CA GLU A 649 1.52 -6.70 13.90
C GLU A 649 1.50 -7.60 12.65
N ASN A 650 0.32 -8.06 12.24
CA ASN A 650 0.16 -8.85 11.02
C ASN A 650 0.53 -8.05 9.77
N GLN A 651 0.17 -6.76 9.71
CA GLN A 651 0.57 -5.86 8.62
C GLN A 651 2.09 -5.65 8.58
N ILE A 652 2.76 -5.53 9.72
CA ILE A 652 4.22 -5.40 9.80
C ILE A 652 4.91 -6.67 9.28
N ILE A 653 4.43 -7.85 9.69
CA ILE A 653 4.94 -9.14 9.21
C ILE A 653 4.76 -9.27 7.68
N MET A 654 3.62 -8.82 7.13
CA MET A 654 3.39 -8.79 5.68
C MET A 654 4.32 -7.81 4.94
N ALA A 655 4.56 -6.62 5.50
CA ALA A 655 5.48 -5.64 4.92
C ALA A 655 6.94 -6.12 4.97
N MET A 656 7.37 -6.79 6.05
CA MET A 656 8.69 -7.40 6.14
C MET A 656 8.83 -8.59 5.17
N LEU A 657 7.79 -9.40 5.00
CA LEU A 657 7.78 -10.48 4.00
C LEU A 657 7.96 -9.92 2.58
N ASP A 658 7.26 -8.83 2.26
CA ASP A 658 7.39 -8.15 0.98
C ASP A 658 8.81 -7.61 0.72
N GLN A 659 9.50 -7.08 1.74
CA GLN A 659 10.92 -6.69 1.61
C GLN A 659 11.85 -7.91 1.46
N GLU A 660 11.68 -8.95 2.27
CA GLU A 660 12.53 -10.15 2.28
C GLU A 660 12.42 -10.97 0.98
N LEU A 661 11.22 -11.07 0.39
CA LEU A 661 10.99 -11.76 -0.89
C LEU A 661 11.49 -10.98 -2.11
N HIS A 662 11.62 -9.65 -2.03
CA HIS A 662 12.15 -8.79 -3.08
C HIS A 662 13.63 -8.40 -2.87
N SER A 663 14.30 -8.98 -1.86
CA SER A 663 15.73 -8.85 -1.65
C SER A 663 16.54 -9.76 -2.58
N SER A 664 17.87 -9.68 -2.51
CA SER A 664 18.79 -10.56 -3.24
C SER A 664 18.63 -12.06 -2.89
N GLN A 665 17.87 -12.40 -1.84
CA GLN A 665 17.53 -13.79 -1.48
C GLN A 665 16.71 -14.52 -2.56
N ALA A 666 15.91 -13.80 -3.36
CA ALA A 666 15.07 -14.40 -4.40
C ALA A 666 15.85 -15.25 -5.42
N LEU A 667 17.11 -14.90 -5.66
CA LEU A 667 18.00 -15.56 -6.63
C LEU A 667 18.79 -16.74 -6.05
N ARG A 668 18.61 -17.07 -4.77
CA ARG A 668 19.31 -18.20 -4.14
C ARG A 668 18.71 -19.54 -4.54
N ALA A 669 19.55 -20.57 -4.62
CA ALA A 669 19.12 -21.94 -4.88
C ALA A 669 18.27 -22.54 -3.74
N ASP A 670 18.42 -22.04 -2.51
CA ASP A 670 17.69 -22.45 -1.30
C ASP A 670 16.52 -21.50 -0.93
N PHE A 671 16.05 -20.69 -1.88
CA PHE A 671 14.91 -19.79 -1.69
C PHE A 671 13.60 -20.54 -1.47
N ASP A 672 13.00 -20.36 -0.28
CA ASP A 672 11.71 -20.92 0.15
C ASP A 672 10.87 -19.80 0.77
N SER A 673 9.79 -19.42 0.08
CA SER A 673 8.91 -18.33 0.51
C SER A 673 8.10 -18.65 1.77
N THR A 674 7.89 -19.94 2.06
CA THR A 674 7.14 -20.42 3.24
C THR A 674 7.99 -20.27 4.48
N LYS A 675 9.25 -20.72 4.41
CA LYS A 675 10.23 -20.64 5.50
C LYS A 675 10.54 -19.20 5.89
N ILE A 676 10.60 -18.28 4.92
CA ILE A 676 10.74 -16.84 5.19
C ILE A 676 9.52 -16.31 5.97
N PHE A 677 8.30 -16.64 5.54
CA PHE A 677 7.07 -16.21 6.23
C PHE A 677 6.97 -16.74 7.67
N HIS A 678 7.15 -18.04 7.89
CA HIS A 678 7.13 -18.62 9.25
C HIS A 678 8.27 -18.04 10.10
N GLY A 679 9.46 -17.83 9.53
CA GLY A 679 10.59 -17.19 10.20
C GLY A 679 10.33 -15.72 10.60
N LEU A 680 9.49 -14.99 9.87
CA LEU A 680 9.03 -13.66 10.25
C LEU A 680 7.97 -13.70 11.37
N GLN A 681 7.01 -14.63 11.30
CA GLN A 681 6.06 -14.85 12.40
C GLN A 681 6.78 -15.22 13.71
N HIS A 682 7.78 -16.11 13.66
CA HIS A 682 8.62 -16.46 14.81
C HIS A 682 9.44 -15.28 15.37
N ARG A 683 9.89 -14.34 14.52
CA ARG A 683 10.71 -13.18 14.94
C ARG A 683 9.88 -12.03 15.52
N TYR A 684 8.69 -11.77 14.96
CA TYR A 684 7.94 -10.53 15.21
C TYR A 684 6.50 -10.73 15.72
N GLY A 685 5.98 -11.95 15.72
CA GLY A 685 4.64 -12.25 16.22
C GLY A 685 4.57 -12.34 17.75
N SER A 686 3.50 -11.79 18.33
CA SER A 686 3.13 -11.94 19.74
C SER A 686 2.19 -13.13 19.98
N SER A 687 1.63 -13.71 18.92
CA SER A 687 0.90 -14.99 18.91
C SER A 687 1.82 -16.15 18.52
N ALA A 688 1.39 -17.39 18.77
CA ALA A 688 2.02 -18.56 18.15
C ALA A 688 2.01 -18.42 16.60
N PRO A 689 3.08 -18.83 15.89
CA PRO A 689 3.14 -18.77 14.43
C PRO A 689 2.18 -19.78 13.80
N ASP A 690 1.93 -19.62 12.50
CA ASP A 690 1.15 -20.60 11.75
C ASP A 690 1.89 -21.96 11.71
N PRO A 691 1.18 -23.10 11.72
CA PRO A 691 1.83 -24.41 11.68
C PRO A 691 2.62 -24.64 10.38
N SER A 692 3.71 -25.41 10.45
CA SER A 692 4.64 -25.65 9.32
C SER A 692 4.02 -26.24 8.05
N GLY A 693 2.83 -26.86 8.13
CA GLY A 693 2.05 -27.33 6.98
C GLY A 693 1.22 -26.24 6.27
N THR A 694 1.32 -24.98 6.69
CA THR A 694 0.66 -23.82 6.07
C THR A 694 1.56 -23.15 5.04
N ARG A 695 0.96 -22.46 4.07
CA ARG A 695 1.63 -21.78 2.95
C ARG A 695 0.83 -20.53 2.59
N TRP A 696 0.63 -19.63 3.57
CA TRP A 696 -0.31 -18.51 3.43
C TRP A 696 0.18 -17.45 2.42
N GLN A 697 1.49 -17.33 2.21
CA GLN A 697 2.07 -16.38 1.26
C GLN A 697 1.62 -16.62 -0.20
N GLY A 698 1.22 -17.85 -0.55
CA GLY A 698 0.63 -18.16 -1.87
C GLY A 698 -0.77 -17.55 -2.09
N PHE A 699 -1.33 -16.84 -1.11
CA PHE A 699 -2.54 -16.00 -1.23
C PHE A 699 -2.22 -14.49 -1.25
N PHE A 700 -0.95 -14.08 -1.08
CA PHE A 700 -0.60 -12.67 -0.86
C PHE A 700 -0.49 -11.91 -2.18
N GLY A 701 -1.65 -11.66 -2.83
CA GLY A 701 -1.76 -11.04 -4.15
C GLY A 701 -1.03 -9.70 -4.32
N HIS A 702 -0.90 -8.91 -3.25
CA HIS A 702 -0.16 -7.64 -3.28
C HIS A 702 1.30 -7.78 -3.72
N LEU A 703 1.93 -8.94 -3.52
CA LEU A 703 3.27 -9.20 -4.03
C LEU A 703 3.34 -9.06 -5.56
N SER A 704 2.22 -9.21 -6.29
CA SER A 704 2.17 -8.96 -7.73
C SER A 704 2.15 -7.46 -8.06
N GLY A 705 1.13 -6.71 -7.63
CA GLY A 705 0.95 -5.30 -8.02
C GLY A 705 1.73 -4.26 -7.19
N TYR A 706 2.12 -4.60 -5.96
CA TYR A 706 2.73 -3.69 -4.96
C TYR A 706 4.08 -4.22 -4.43
N GLY A 707 4.72 -5.14 -5.14
CA GLY A 707 5.95 -5.79 -4.70
C GLY A 707 7.05 -4.81 -4.27
N SER A 708 7.64 -5.06 -3.10
CA SER A 708 8.56 -4.20 -2.34
C SER A 708 8.03 -2.85 -1.84
N THR A 709 6.72 -2.60 -1.95
CA THR A 709 6.09 -1.34 -1.51
C THR A 709 4.97 -1.50 -0.47
N TYR A 710 4.71 -2.71 0.04
CA TYR A 710 3.61 -2.97 0.98
C TYR A 710 3.74 -2.22 2.33
N TYR A 711 4.93 -1.75 2.69
CA TYR A 711 5.16 -0.92 3.88
C TYR A 711 4.42 0.43 3.85
N SER A 712 4.09 0.94 2.66
CA SER A 712 3.40 2.24 2.46
C SER A 712 2.14 2.35 3.31
N TYR A 713 1.23 1.36 3.24
CA TYR A 713 0.02 1.30 4.07
C TYR A 713 0.25 1.55 5.57
N LEU A 714 1.40 1.15 6.14
CA LEU A 714 1.74 1.42 7.54
C LEU A 714 2.37 2.81 7.74
N PHE A 715 3.17 3.24 6.77
CA PHE A 715 3.84 4.54 6.76
C PHE A 715 2.82 5.68 6.62
N ASP A 716 1.96 5.63 5.61
CA ASP A 716 0.85 6.55 5.39
C ASP A 716 -0.12 6.60 6.57
N ARG A 717 -0.38 5.48 7.26
CA ARG A 717 -1.17 5.45 8.52
C ARG A 717 -0.53 6.23 9.65
N VAL A 718 0.78 6.10 9.85
CA VAL A 718 1.54 6.88 10.85
C VAL A 718 1.55 8.37 10.49
N LEU A 719 1.69 8.70 9.19
CA LEU A 719 1.68 10.08 8.71
C LEU A 719 0.29 10.72 8.80
N ALA A 720 -0.76 10.05 8.36
CA ALA A 720 -2.15 10.51 8.47
C ALA A 720 -2.56 10.71 9.94
N GLN A 721 -2.19 9.79 10.84
CA GLN A 721 -2.40 9.97 12.28
C GLN A 721 -1.67 11.21 12.82
N ARG A 722 -0.45 11.50 12.35
CA ARG A 722 0.30 12.70 12.74
C ARG A 722 -0.34 13.97 12.19
N VAL A 723 -0.76 13.99 10.93
CA VAL A 723 -1.46 15.12 10.29
C VAL A 723 -2.79 15.39 11.01
N TRP A 724 -3.58 14.36 11.31
CA TRP A 724 -4.81 14.48 12.11
C TRP A 724 -4.56 15.13 13.48
N ASN A 725 -3.51 14.69 14.19
CA ASN A 725 -3.19 15.21 15.53
C ASN A 725 -2.57 16.63 15.54
N VAL A 726 -1.82 17.02 14.50
CA VAL A 726 -1.06 18.29 14.44
C VAL A 726 -1.76 19.38 13.63
N VAL A 727 -2.48 19.01 12.56
CA VAL A 727 -3.23 19.96 11.72
C VAL A 727 -4.67 20.10 12.23
N PHE A 728 -5.38 19.00 12.48
CA PHE A 728 -6.79 19.02 12.89
C PHE A 728 -6.98 18.83 14.42
N ALA A 729 -5.92 19.02 15.20
CA ALA A 729 -5.89 18.88 16.66
C ALA A 729 -6.53 17.58 17.20
N GLY A 730 -6.55 16.50 16.42
CA GLY A 730 -7.23 15.25 16.75
C GLY A 730 -8.75 15.39 16.89
N GLY A 731 -9.38 16.28 16.13
CA GLY A 731 -10.83 16.58 16.18
C GLY A 731 -11.27 17.48 17.35
N ARG A 732 -10.37 17.76 18.30
CA ARG A 732 -10.71 18.50 19.53
C ARG A 732 -11.24 19.90 19.22
N HIS A 733 -12.26 20.31 19.98
CA HIS A 733 -12.95 21.61 19.85
C HIS A 733 -13.55 21.90 18.47
N GLY A 734 -13.73 20.89 17.61
CA GLY A 734 -14.27 21.07 16.25
C GLY A 734 -13.23 21.51 15.22
N ALA A 735 -11.92 21.37 15.52
CA ALA A 735 -10.83 21.69 14.60
C ALA A 735 -10.86 20.88 13.28
N ALA A 736 -11.61 19.78 13.24
CA ALA A 736 -11.93 19.01 12.03
C ALA A 736 -12.88 19.73 11.04
N LEU A 737 -13.49 20.86 11.42
CA LEU A 737 -14.35 21.68 10.57
C LEU A 737 -13.79 23.09 10.33
N ASP A 738 -12.55 23.33 10.73
CA ASP A 738 -11.90 24.64 10.65
C ASP A 738 -11.32 24.89 9.24
N ARG A 739 -11.68 26.03 8.65
CA ARG A 739 -11.20 26.45 7.33
C ARG A 739 -9.70 26.73 7.33
N GLU A 740 -9.10 27.22 8.42
CA GLU A 740 -7.64 27.44 8.45
C GLU A 740 -6.90 26.11 8.36
N ASN A 741 -7.38 25.06 9.05
CA ASN A 741 -6.75 23.73 9.02
C ASN A 741 -6.96 23.04 7.66
N GLY A 742 -8.13 23.21 7.04
CA GLY A 742 -8.41 22.73 5.68
C GLY A 742 -7.51 23.41 4.63
N GLU A 743 -7.46 24.74 4.60
CA GLU A 743 -6.58 25.49 3.70
C GLU A 743 -5.10 25.21 3.99
N ARG A 744 -4.68 25.07 5.25
CA ARG A 744 -3.32 24.66 5.62
C ARG A 744 -2.93 23.31 5.02
N LEU A 745 -3.83 22.31 5.03
CA LEU A 745 -3.58 21.01 4.40
C LEU A 745 -3.54 21.13 2.85
N LYS A 746 -4.48 21.88 2.27
CA LYS A 746 -4.56 22.11 0.82
C LYS A 746 -3.31 22.80 0.28
N GLU A 747 -2.94 23.94 0.86
CA GLU A 747 -1.85 24.79 0.39
C GLU A 747 -0.45 24.18 0.61
N ASN A 748 -0.29 23.28 1.58
CA ASN A 748 1.00 22.64 1.87
C ASN A 748 1.13 21.21 1.34
N LEU A 749 0.03 20.51 1.06
CA LEU A 749 0.06 19.10 0.64
C LEU A 749 -0.82 18.86 -0.60
N LEU A 750 -2.15 18.99 -0.49
CA LEU A 750 -3.06 18.46 -1.52
C LEU A 750 -3.03 19.21 -2.87
N LYS A 751 -2.60 20.48 -2.93
CA LYS A 751 -2.58 21.22 -4.20
C LYS A 751 -1.39 20.88 -5.12
N TRP A 752 -0.36 20.22 -4.58
CA TRP A 752 0.90 19.98 -5.30
C TRP A 752 0.92 18.65 -6.07
N GLY A 753 0.11 17.66 -5.67
CA GLY A 753 0.16 16.32 -6.27
C GLY A 753 1.55 15.71 -6.16
N GLY A 754 2.17 15.41 -7.30
CA GLY A 754 3.56 14.98 -7.42
C GLY A 754 4.57 16.09 -7.72
N SER A 755 4.16 17.36 -7.82
CA SER A 755 5.02 18.46 -8.33
C SER A 755 5.98 19.04 -7.30
N ARG A 756 6.04 18.44 -6.10
CA ARG A 756 6.82 18.92 -4.97
C ARG A 756 7.19 17.76 -4.05
N ASP A 757 8.38 17.83 -3.45
CA ASP A 757 8.87 16.81 -2.53
C ASP A 757 7.90 16.57 -1.34
N PRO A 758 7.51 15.30 -1.07
CA PRO A 758 6.59 14.97 0.03
C PRO A 758 7.06 15.39 1.43
N TRP A 759 8.36 15.37 1.73
CA TRP A 759 8.87 15.86 3.02
C TRP A 759 8.75 17.37 3.14
N HIS A 760 8.95 18.12 2.05
CA HIS A 760 8.71 19.57 2.02
C HIS A 760 7.23 19.92 2.21
N CYS A 761 6.34 19.13 1.59
CA CYS A 761 4.89 19.23 1.80
C CYS A 761 4.50 18.95 3.26
N LEU A 762 5.02 17.85 3.85
CA LEU A 762 4.83 17.51 5.26
C LEU A 762 5.43 18.56 6.22
N ALA A 763 6.60 19.13 5.90
CA ALA A 763 7.23 20.17 6.69
C ALA A 763 6.34 21.41 6.81
N GLY A 764 5.77 21.87 5.69
CA GLY A 764 4.82 22.98 5.65
C GLY A 764 3.51 22.64 6.37
N ALA A 765 2.93 21.48 6.08
CA ALA A 765 1.68 21.03 6.67
C ALA A 765 1.80 20.90 8.21
N LEU A 766 2.86 20.29 8.72
CA LEU A 766 3.10 20.10 10.15
C LEU A 766 3.70 21.34 10.85
N LYS A 767 4.23 22.31 10.09
CA LYS A 767 5.05 23.44 10.59
C LYS A 767 6.34 22.95 11.30
N GLU A 768 7.02 21.97 10.70
CA GLU A 768 8.24 21.35 11.23
C GLU A 768 9.40 21.40 10.21
N GLU A 769 10.09 22.56 10.14
CA GLU A 769 11.17 22.86 9.18
C GLU A 769 12.29 21.82 9.08
N LYS A 770 12.61 21.14 10.19
CA LYS A 770 13.62 20.06 10.24
C LYS A 770 13.38 18.92 9.24
N LEU A 771 12.15 18.73 8.76
CA LEU A 771 11.80 17.71 7.77
C LEU A 771 12.30 18.04 6.36
N LYS A 772 12.68 19.29 6.05
CA LYS A 772 13.16 19.70 4.72
C LYS A 772 14.63 19.35 4.44
N ILE A 773 15.38 18.89 5.45
CA ILE A 773 16.85 18.92 5.44
C ILE A 773 17.46 17.70 4.70
N GLU A 774 16.68 16.66 4.42
CA GLU A 774 17.15 15.38 3.83
C GLU A 774 17.01 15.32 2.29
N THR A 775 17.12 16.48 1.61
CA THR A 775 16.93 16.63 0.15
C THR A 775 17.97 17.54 -0.55
N GLU A 776 19.19 17.67 -0.04
CA GLU A 776 20.32 18.19 -0.83
C GLU A 776 20.68 17.15 -1.94
N PRO A 777 20.88 17.56 -3.20
CA PRO A 777 21.22 16.63 -4.29
C PRO A 777 22.72 16.26 -4.25
N SER A 778 23.11 15.45 -3.26
CA SER A 778 24.51 15.06 -3.06
C SER A 778 25.04 14.17 -4.19
N SER A 779 25.75 14.76 -5.13
CA SER A 779 26.54 14.07 -6.16
C SER A 779 27.84 13.48 -5.60
N GLU A 780 27.77 12.73 -4.49
CA GLU A 780 28.87 11.92 -3.96
C GLU A 780 28.38 10.81 -3.01
N LEU A 781 29.23 9.81 -2.78
CA LEU A 781 28.92 8.49 -2.18
C LEU A 781 28.13 8.53 -0.85
N GLY A 782 27.15 7.62 -0.72
CA GLY A 782 26.24 7.57 0.43
C GLY A 782 26.85 6.95 1.71
N SER A 783 26.43 7.48 2.87
CA SER A 783 26.48 6.80 4.18
C SER A 783 25.73 7.59 5.28
N ALA A 784 24.47 7.98 5.04
CA ALA A 784 23.59 8.61 6.02
C ALA A 784 22.23 7.89 6.06
N GLY A 785 21.84 7.37 7.24
CA GLY A 785 20.57 6.67 7.45
C GLY A 785 19.49 7.53 8.11
N PRO A 786 18.20 7.12 8.06
CA PRO A 786 17.08 7.95 8.46
C PRO A 786 16.99 8.19 9.99
N PRO A 787 16.36 9.31 10.42
CA PRO A 787 16.47 9.84 11.78
C PRO A 787 15.68 9.04 12.83
N THR A 788 16.36 8.63 13.89
CA THR A 788 15.85 7.80 15.00
C THR A 788 14.96 8.52 16.02
N SER A 789 14.09 9.45 15.56
CA SER A 789 13.27 10.31 16.45
C SER A 789 11.75 10.35 16.18
N LEU A 790 11.21 9.43 15.36
CA LEU A 790 9.77 9.16 15.27
C LEU A 790 9.29 8.28 16.45
N GLY A 791 9.33 8.79 17.69
CA GLY A 791 9.20 7.92 18.87
C GLY A 791 8.88 8.53 20.23
N LYS A 792 8.09 9.60 20.33
CA LYS A 792 7.48 10.04 21.61
C LYS A 792 6.06 10.56 21.45
N VAL A 793 5.08 9.73 21.78
CA VAL A 793 3.73 10.19 22.16
C VAL A 793 3.83 10.92 23.50
N PRO A 794 3.25 12.13 23.66
CA PRO A 794 3.31 12.85 24.92
C PRO A 794 2.52 12.13 26.02
N LYS A 795 3.16 11.91 27.18
CA LYS A 795 2.45 11.51 28.40
C LYS A 795 1.72 12.72 28.99
N PRO A 796 0.54 12.55 29.60
CA PRO A 796 -0.07 13.60 30.41
C PRO A 796 0.74 13.76 31.71
N GLU A 797 1.37 14.92 31.92
CA GLU A 797 2.08 15.25 33.16
C GLU A 797 1.17 16.01 34.14
N PRO A 798 1.31 15.79 35.46
CA PRO A 798 0.49 16.44 36.49
C PRO A 798 0.98 17.85 36.84
N VAL A 799 0.05 18.76 37.11
CA VAL A 799 0.33 20.15 37.53
C VAL A 799 0.91 20.20 38.96
N LYS A 800 2.02 20.94 39.17
CA LYS A 800 2.34 21.59 40.46
C LYS A 800 3.47 22.65 40.39
N GLN A 801 3.05 23.91 40.54
CA GLN A 801 3.63 25.05 41.27
C GLN A 801 5.14 25.43 41.19
N GLU A 802 5.33 26.74 40.96
CA GLU A 802 6.48 27.65 41.15
C GLU A 802 7.07 27.65 42.59
N SER A 803 8.25 28.17 42.97
CA SER A 803 9.47 28.79 42.36
C SER A 803 10.53 28.97 43.50
N PRO A 804 11.59 29.85 43.50
CA PRO A 804 12.44 30.49 42.48
C PRO A 804 13.98 30.27 42.75
N GLU A 805 14.84 31.16 42.23
CA GLU A 805 16.28 31.42 42.58
C GLU A 805 17.37 30.48 42.01
N GLN A 806 18.62 30.89 41.71
CA GLN A 806 19.23 32.21 41.36
C GLN A 806 20.50 31.96 40.47
N LYS A 807 21.09 33.01 39.85
CA LYS A 807 22.30 33.00 38.98
C LYS A 807 23.60 33.28 39.81
N PRO A 808 24.87 33.03 39.36
CA PRO A 808 25.43 33.62 38.11
C PRO A 808 26.62 32.94 37.35
N MET A 809 26.73 33.32 36.06
CA MET A 809 27.91 33.70 35.24
C MET A 809 29.24 32.88 35.11
N LYS A 810 29.45 32.40 33.87
CA LYS A 810 30.68 32.29 33.02
C LYS A 810 32.10 32.28 33.64
N LEU A 811 32.89 31.25 33.27
CA LEU A 811 34.15 31.29 32.47
C LEU A 811 34.76 29.85 32.45
N GLU A 812 35.43 29.30 31.41
CA GLU A 812 35.43 29.53 29.95
C GLU A 812 35.93 28.24 29.22
N ASP A 813 36.80 28.31 28.20
CA ASP A 813 37.25 27.21 27.30
C ASP A 813 38.05 26.03 27.91
N ASN A 814 37.59 24.80 27.65
CA ASN A 814 38.42 23.66 27.19
C ASN A 814 37.56 22.47 26.68
N ASN A 815 37.99 21.79 25.62
CA ASN A 815 37.16 20.83 24.86
C ASN A 815 37.00 19.44 25.52
N PRO A 816 35.80 19.03 26.03
CA PRO A 816 35.62 17.74 26.73
C PRO A 816 35.18 16.57 25.82
N SER A 817 34.96 16.80 24.52
CA SER A 817 34.29 15.84 23.63
C SER A 817 35.07 14.53 23.42
N ALA A 818 36.38 14.64 23.15
CA ALA A 818 37.25 13.49 22.83
C ALA A 818 37.26 12.43 23.95
N PHE A 819 37.34 12.85 25.22
CA PHE A 819 37.39 11.94 26.37
C PHE A 819 36.04 11.30 26.73
N LYS A 820 34.91 11.92 26.35
CA LYS A 820 33.58 11.27 26.48
C LYS A 820 33.41 10.16 25.45
N ASN A 821 33.78 10.40 24.19
CA ASN A 821 33.58 9.45 23.11
C ASN A 821 34.39 8.16 23.33
N ALA A 822 35.67 8.26 23.72
CA ALA A 822 36.50 7.10 24.05
C ALA A 822 35.88 6.22 25.16
N LYS A 823 35.38 6.83 26.25
CA LYS A 823 34.70 6.10 27.33
C LYS A 823 33.36 5.49 26.90
N CYS A 824 32.66 6.08 25.93
CA CYS A 824 31.40 5.55 25.42
C CYS A 824 31.65 4.31 24.54
N VAL A 825 32.56 4.40 23.57
CA VAL A 825 32.93 3.29 22.67
C VAL A 825 33.44 2.07 23.43
N ILE A 826 34.34 2.26 24.41
CA ILE A 826 34.87 1.15 25.24
C ILE A 826 33.74 0.47 26.04
N ARG A 827 32.80 1.25 26.58
CA ARG A 827 31.66 0.72 27.36
C ARG A 827 30.68 -0.05 26.47
N GLN A 828 30.47 0.41 25.24
CA GLN A 828 29.60 -0.24 24.27
C GLN A 828 30.22 -1.56 23.77
N ALA A 829 31.51 -1.57 23.44
CA ALA A 829 32.24 -2.80 23.08
C ALA A 829 32.22 -3.86 24.20
N ALA A 830 32.38 -3.44 25.47
CA ALA A 830 32.28 -4.33 26.62
C ALA A 830 30.87 -4.92 26.79
N CYS A 831 29.82 -4.12 26.56
CA CYS A 831 28.44 -4.61 26.54
C CYS A 831 28.20 -5.63 25.40
N THR A 832 28.69 -5.35 24.18
CA THR A 832 28.56 -6.27 23.04
C THR A 832 29.22 -7.62 23.33
N ALA A 833 30.45 -7.62 23.87
CA ALA A 833 31.15 -8.86 24.21
C ALA A 833 30.43 -9.70 25.29
N ILE A 834 29.75 -9.05 26.24
CA ILE A 834 28.94 -9.73 27.27
C ILE A 834 27.65 -10.30 26.65
N SER A 835 27.01 -9.63 25.69
CA SER A 835 25.86 -10.20 24.96
C SER A 835 26.26 -11.37 24.05
N GLU A 836 27.41 -11.28 23.36
CA GLU A 836 27.95 -12.36 22.52
C GLU A 836 28.22 -13.63 23.34
N LEU A 837 28.90 -13.49 24.50
CA LEU A 837 29.15 -14.63 25.41
C LEU A 837 27.84 -15.24 25.95
N ARG A 838 26.84 -14.41 26.28
CA ARG A 838 25.53 -14.89 26.74
C ARG A 838 24.75 -15.59 25.62
N LEU A 839 24.85 -15.14 24.38
CA LEU A 839 24.30 -15.83 23.20
C LEU A 839 24.97 -17.18 23.00
N ILE A 840 26.32 -17.23 22.96
CA ILE A 840 27.08 -18.49 22.80
C ILE A 840 26.73 -19.51 23.89
N CYS A 841 26.64 -19.10 25.17
CA CYS A 841 26.23 -19.98 26.26
C CYS A 841 24.78 -20.45 26.13
N ARG A 842 23.83 -19.56 25.78
CA ARG A 842 22.43 -19.94 25.58
C ARG A 842 22.27 -20.91 24.42
N ASP A 843 22.92 -20.63 23.30
CA ASP A 843 22.76 -21.40 22.06
C ASP A 843 23.44 -22.78 22.17
N PHE A 844 24.52 -22.92 22.96
CA PHE A 844 25.04 -24.22 23.39
C PHE A 844 24.09 -24.98 24.32
N THR A 845 23.38 -24.28 25.20
CA THR A 845 22.37 -24.90 26.08
C THR A 845 21.14 -25.37 25.28
N GLN A 846 20.78 -24.62 24.23
CA GLN A 846 19.74 -24.98 23.27
C GLN A 846 20.15 -26.19 22.41
N LEU A 847 21.38 -26.22 21.90
CA LEU A 847 21.92 -27.38 21.17
C LEU A 847 21.94 -28.67 22.02
N ALA A 848 22.07 -28.55 23.34
CA ALA A 848 22.05 -29.67 24.26
C ALA A 848 20.64 -30.23 24.59
N SER A 849 19.54 -29.51 24.27
CA SER A 849 18.17 -30.03 24.46
C SER A 849 17.67 -30.89 23.30
N ASP A 850 18.31 -30.80 22.14
CA ASP A 850 17.73 -31.24 20.86
C ASP A 850 18.31 -32.58 20.34
N TRP A 851 19.14 -33.26 21.14
CA TRP A 851 19.89 -34.48 20.75
C TRP A 851 19.38 -35.74 21.49
N ASP A 852 18.42 -36.44 20.90
CA ASP A 852 17.86 -37.70 21.44
C ASP A 852 18.53 -38.95 20.84
N HIS A 853 19.80 -39.22 21.19
CA HIS A 853 20.40 -40.56 21.09
C HIS A 853 21.59 -40.75 22.05
N LYS A 854 21.84 -42.00 22.44
CA LYS A 854 22.78 -42.36 23.53
C LYS A 854 24.25 -42.29 23.12
N GLU A 855 24.98 -41.32 23.65
CA GLU A 855 26.39 -41.51 24.05
C GLU A 855 26.78 -40.59 25.22
N ILE A 856 27.87 -40.90 25.93
CA ILE A 856 28.07 -40.44 27.32
C ILE A 856 28.79 -39.09 27.39
N TYR A 857 28.15 -38.10 28.02
CA TYR A 857 28.83 -36.95 28.61
C TYR A 857 28.49 -36.80 30.10
N ASP A 858 29.52 -36.50 30.91
CA ASP A 858 29.44 -36.41 32.36
C ASP A 858 28.62 -35.19 32.80
N ALA A 859 27.67 -35.39 33.72
CA ALA A 859 26.81 -34.34 34.29
C ALA A 859 27.60 -33.16 34.91
N ARG A 860 28.89 -33.36 35.22
CA ARG A 860 29.82 -32.30 35.61
C ARG A 860 29.94 -31.18 34.58
N MET A 861 29.81 -31.44 33.27
CA MET A 861 29.99 -30.39 32.25
C MET A 861 28.86 -29.36 32.27
N LEU A 862 27.61 -29.81 32.40
CA LEU A 862 26.44 -28.95 32.58
C LEU A 862 26.54 -28.11 33.86
N GLY A 863 27.05 -28.69 34.95
CA GLY A 863 27.32 -27.96 36.20
C GLY A 863 28.31 -26.80 36.01
N CYS A 864 29.43 -27.05 35.31
CA CYS A 864 30.43 -26.01 35.02
C CYS A 864 29.87 -24.86 34.16
N LEU A 865 28.98 -25.16 33.20
CA LEU A 865 28.33 -24.13 32.37
C LEU A 865 27.35 -23.28 33.18
N TYR A 866 26.58 -23.90 34.08
CA TYR A 866 25.66 -23.19 34.97
C TYR A 866 26.41 -22.28 35.95
N GLU A 867 27.52 -22.71 36.54
CA GLU A 867 28.35 -21.85 37.42
C GLU A 867 28.92 -20.63 36.66
N LEU A 868 29.31 -20.80 35.38
CA LEU A 868 29.75 -19.71 34.50
C LEU A 868 28.62 -18.71 34.15
N GLU A 869 27.40 -19.20 33.94
CA GLU A 869 26.23 -18.36 33.69
C GLU A 869 25.85 -17.54 34.93
N GLN A 870 25.97 -18.10 36.14
CA GLN A 870 25.74 -17.34 37.38
C GLN A 870 26.86 -16.32 37.63
N ALA A 871 28.13 -16.70 37.49
CA ALA A 871 29.27 -15.81 37.68
C ALA A 871 29.29 -14.59 36.72
N THR A 872 28.55 -14.65 35.62
CA THR A 872 28.42 -13.55 34.64
C THR A 872 27.15 -12.71 34.80
N LYS A 873 26.34 -12.94 35.84
CA LYS A 873 25.15 -12.09 36.13
C LYS A 873 25.47 -10.87 37.01
N ASP A 874 26.40 -11.00 37.95
CA ASP A 874 26.71 -9.95 38.95
C ASP A 874 27.75 -8.89 38.49
N LEU A 875 28.26 -9.00 37.26
CA LEU A 875 29.35 -8.13 36.77
C LEU A 875 28.85 -6.78 36.21
N ALA A 876 29.09 -5.71 36.95
CA ALA A 876 28.86 -4.33 36.50
C ALA A 876 29.92 -3.87 35.48
N PRO A 877 29.54 -3.19 34.37
CA PRO A 877 30.42 -2.93 33.22
C PRO A 877 31.53 -1.88 33.45
N THR A 878 31.69 -1.34 34.67
CA THR A 878 32.77 -0.41 35.01
C THR A 878 34.05 -1.09 35.51
N ASN A 879 33.97 -2.36 35.96
CA ASN A 879 35.06 -3.00 36.70
C ASN A 879 35.90 -3.98 35.86
N PHE A 880 35.68 -4.05 34.55
CA PHE A 880 36.32 -5.05 33.68
C PHE A 880 37.86 -4.93 33.58
N TRP A 881 38.43 -3.76 33.92
CA TRP A 881 39.88 -3.54 34.01
C TRP A 881 40.47 -3.77 35.42
N ALA A 882 39.65 -4.04 36.44
CA ALA A 882 40.10 -4.32 37.80
C ALA A 882 40.50 -5.80 38.00
N ILE A 883 40.23 -6.69 37.04
CA ILE A 883 40.58 -8.12 37.10
C ILE A 883 41.84 -8.38 36.24
N GLY A 884 42.92 -7.65 36.56
CA GLY A 884 44.24 -7.80 35.95
C GLY A 884 45.16 -8.66 36.82
N CYS A 885 45.55 -9.84 36.31
CA CYS A 885 46.63 -10.72 36.82
C CYS A 885 46.53 -11.32 38.24
N GLU A 886 46.06 -10.63 39.28
CA GLU A 886 46.33 -11.06 40.67
C GLU A 886 45.58 -12.31 41.14
N ASN A 887 44.40 -12.63 40.58
CA ASN A 887 43.53 -13.72 41.07
C ASN A 887 43.66 -15.07 40.33
N TRP A 888 44.71 -15.30 39.53
CA TRP A 888 44.98 -16.64 38.97
C TRP A 888 45.17 -17.76 40.04
N PRO A 889 45.72 -17.49 41.24
CA PRO A 889 45.74 -18.47 42.34
C PRO A 889 44.35 -18.79 42.91
N ALA A 890 43.42 -17.82 42.88
CA ALA A 890 42.10 -17.88 43.52
C ALA A 890 41.03 -18.60 42.70
N LEU A 891 41.23 -18.80 41.38
CA LEU A 891 40.36 -19.66 40.58
C LEU A 891 40.42 -21.12 41.06
N SER A 892 39.29 -21.81 41.10
CA SER A 892 39.26 -23.19 41.60
C SER A 892 40.20 -24.11 40.79
N ALA A 893 40.69 -25.18 41.42
CA ALA A 893 41.51 -26.18 40.72
C ALA A 893 40.76 -26.82 39.53
N ARG A 894 39.43 -26.95 39.64
CA ARG A 894 38.56 -27.46 38.56
C ARG A 894 38.48 -26.49 37.38
N THR A 895 38.37 -25.19 37.65
CA THR A 895 38.33 -24.14 36.60
C THR A 895 39.63 -24.11 35.79
N ARG A 896 40.78 -24.28 36.45
CA ARG A 896 42.09 -24.38 35.78
C ARG A 896 42.23 -25.67 34.97
N ALA A 897 41.73 -26.81 35.47
CA ALA A 897 41.70 -28.06 34.71
C ALA A 897 40.81 -27.98 33.46
N ALA A 898 39.62 -27.36 33.57
CA ALA A 898 38.70 -27.18 32.43
C ALA A 898 39.34 -26.35 31.29
N TYR A 899 40.10 -25.30 31.62
CA TYR A 899 40.84 -24.52 30.64
C TYR A 899 41.94 -25.35 29.93
N GLY A 900 42.64 -26.23 30.66
CA GLY A 900 43.61 -27.16 30.10
C GLY A 900 42.99 -28.22 29.18
N MET A 901 41.76 -28.68 29.48
CA MET A 901 41.01 -29.62 28.64
C MET A 901 40.45 -28.99 27.36
N LEU A 902 40.07 -27.71 27.39
CA LEU A 902 39.60 -26.97 26.21
C LEU A 902 40.74 -26.56 25.26
N TYR A 903 41.95 -26.33 25.79
CA TYR A 903 43.11 -25.89 25.01
C TYR A 903 44.39 -26.69 25.33
N PRO A 904 44.42 -28.01 25.04
CA PRO A 904 45.56 -28.86 25.33
C PRO A 904 46.85 -28.35 24.68
N GLY A 905 47.95 -28.39 25.43
CA GLY A 905 49.29 -27.97 24.96
C GLY A 905 49.63 -26.48 25.12
N LYS A 906 48.72 -25.62 25.61
CA LYS A 906 48.99 -24.16 25.77
C LYS A 906 49.26 -23.67 27.20
N GLU A 907 49.47 -24.56 28.17
CA GLU A 907 49.60 -24.23 29.59
C GLU A 907 50.76 -23.28 29.97
N LYS A 908 51.76 -23.08 29.09
CA LYS A 908 52.93 -22.22 29.35
C LYS A 908 53.07 -21.00 28.42
N ALA A 909 52.12 -20.78 27.50
CA ALA A 909 52.06 -19.57 26.66
C ALA A 909 50.85 -18.72 27.11
N GLY A 910 51.10 -17.75 27.98
CA GLY A 910 50.06 -17.10 28.79
C GLY A 910 48.89 -16.49 28.02
N TRP A 911 47.68 -16.62 28.58
CA TRP A 911 46.39 -16.24 27.98
C TRP A 911 46.35 -14.81 27.40
N ARG A 912 47.13 -13.90 28.00
CA ARG A 912 47.36 -12.50 27.59
C ARG A 912 47.69 -12.37 26.10
N GLY A 913 48.48 -13.28 25.53
CA GLY A 913 48.84 -13.27 24.10
C GLY A 913 47.70 -13.71 23.17
N HIS A 914 46.81 -14.58 23.64
CA HIS A 914 45.67 -15.06 22.84
C HIS A 914 44.58 -13.98 22.75
N VAL A 915 44.27 -13.31 23.87
CA VAL A 915 43.33 -12.18 23.90
C VAL A 915 43.84 -11.01 23.06
N LEU A 916 45.13 -10.64 23.20
CA LEU A 916 45.72 -9.57 22.39
C LEU A 916 45.66 -9.85 20.89
N LYS A 917 45.88 -11.10 20.46
CA LYS A 917 45.71 -11.46 19.05
C LYS A 917 44.25 -11.33 18.59
N MET A 918 43.29 -11.83 19.38
CA MET A 918 41.86 -11.75 19.02
C MET A 918 41.38 -10.29 18.90
N VAL A 919 41.87 -9.38 19.76
CA VAL A 919 41.59 -7.95 19.67
C VAL A 919 42.28 -7.31 18.45
N ALA A 920 43.50 -7.73 18.10
CA ALA A 920 44.19 -7.26 16.91
C ALA A 920 43.47 -7.68 15.61
N ASP A 921 43.05 -8.95 15.52
CA ASP A 921 42.33 -9.48 14.35
C ASP A 921 40.95 -8.81 14.17
N LEU A 922 40.29 -8.38 15.27
CA LEU A 922 39.06 -7.57 15.24
C LEU A 922 39.32 -6.13 14.78
N ASN A 923 40.34 -5.44 15.31
CA ASN A 923 40.72 -4.10 14.85
C ASN A 923 41.18 -4.09 13.39
N TYR A 924 41.84 -5.14 12.92
CA TYR A 924 42.27 -5.27 11.53
C TYR A 924 41.09 -5.31 10.56
N LYS A 925 40.01 -6.04 10.92
CA LYS A 925 38.76 -6.05 10.14
C LYS A 925 38.01 -4.72 10.19
N ALA A 926 38.04 -4.02 11.33
CA ALA A 926 37.39 -2.70 11.45
C ALA A 926 38.04 -1.62 10.55
N HIS A 927 39.33 -1.74 10.23
CA HIS A 927 40.08 -0.74 9.46
C HIS A 927 40.04 -0.92 7.93
N GLN A 928 39.46 -2.00 7.39
CA GLN A 928 39.36 -2.19 5.93
C GLN A 928 38.12 -1.55 5.28
N ASN A 929 37.12 -1.14 6.07
CA ASN A 929 35.85 -0.60 5.57
C ASN A 929 35.77 0.93 5.74
N GLY A 930 36.73 1.67 5.16
CA GLY A 930 36.71 3.14 5.16
C GLY A 930 37.56 3.72 4.00
N PRO A 931 37.17 4.86 3.40
CA PRO A 931 37.83 5.40 2.22
C PRO A 931 39.23 5.94 2.51
N GLN A 932 40.18 5.68 1.61
CA GLN A 932 41.54 6.24 1.70
C GLN A 932 41.60 7.64 1.09
N ALA A 933 42.02 8.62 1.89
CA ALA A 933 42.49 9.92 1.42
C ALA A 933 44.02 10.01 1.59
N GLU A 934 44.72 10.63 0.64
CA GLU A 934 46.18 10.71 0.65
C GLU A 934 46.73 11.53 1.84
N VAL A 935 47.71 10.98 2.56
CA VAL A 935 48.65 11.77 3.37
C VAL A 935 50.08 11.30 3.12
N ARG A 936 50.83 12.05 2.31
CA ARG A 936 52.28 11.84 2.11
C ARG A 936 53.07 12.21 3.37
N ARG A 937 54.00 11.35 3.82
CA ARG A 937 55.24 11.79 4.51
C ARG A 937 56.37 10.74 4.48
N THR A 938 57.33 11.00 3.59
CA THR A 938 58.80 10.89 3.80
C THR A 938 59.38 9.67 4.55
N CYS A 939 59.85 8.71 3.75
CA CYS A 939 61.24 8.19 3.72
C CYS A 939 61.97 7.78 5.02
N GLY A 940 62.38 6.50 5.05
CA GLY A 940 63.51 6.01 5.85
C GLY A 940 64.25 4.89 5.09
N THR A 941 65.54 5.07 4.85
CA THR A 941 66.50 4.09 4.26
C THR A 941 66.78 2.94 5.24
N CYS A 942 67.19 1.72 4.88
CA CYS A 942 67.48 1.06 3.60
C CYS A 942 67.35 -0.49 3.81
N GLU A 943 67.75 -1.46 2.99
CA GLU A 943 68.56 -1.55 1.75
C GLU A 943 68.14 -2.82 0.93
N GLY A 944 68.94 -3.24 -0.07
CA GLY A 944 68.97 -4.64 -0.54
C GLY A 944 68.42 -4.92 -1.96
N CYS A 945 69.26 -4.72 -2.97
CA CYS A 945 69.02 -5.05 -4.39
C CYS A 945 68.66 -6.55 -4.63
N GLN A 946 68.10 -7.01 -5.75
CA GLN A 946 68.09 -6.59 -7.18
C GLN A 946 66.72 -7.01 -7.80
N GLY A 947 66.25 -6.66 -9.01
CA GLY A 947 66.74 -5.99 -10.22
C GLY A 947 65.70 -6.18 -11.37
N PRO A 948 65.68 -5.40 -12.49
CA PRO A 948 64.39 -5.06 -13.12
C PRO A 948 64.26 -5.04 -14.69
N ARG A 949 62.99 -5.07 -15.18
CA ARG A 949 62.48 -4.40 -16.42
C ARG A 949 62.98 -4.94 -17.80
N LEU A 950 62.52 -4.53 -19.01
CA LEU A 950 61.60 -3.47 -19.55
C LEU A 950 61.05 -3.85 -20.96
N CYS A 951 60.13 -3.03 -21.53
CA CYS A 951 59.76 -2.86 -22.97
C CYS A 951 58.82 -3.90 -23.68
N LEU A 952 58.07 -3.59 -24.76
CA LEU A 952 57.29 -2.40 -25.23
C LEU A 952 56.57 -2.72 -26.59
N PHE A 953 55.61 -1.87 -27.03
CA PHE A 953 55.02 -1.75 -28.40
C PHE A 953 53.99 -2.80 -28.93
N ALA A 954 53.37 -2.47 -30.08
CA ALA A 954 52.14 -3.05 -30.68
C ALA A 954 52.15 -3.00 -32.23
N GLY A 955 51.21 -3.67 -32.93
CA GLY A 955 50.98 -3.50 -34.38
C GLY A 955 50.09 -4.55 -35.10
N ASP A 956 48.87 -4.13 -35.50
CA ASP A 956 48.15 -4.23 -36.79
C ASP A 956 48.28 -5.37 -37.86
N VAL A 957 47.15 -5.55 -38.59
CA VAL A 957 46.95 -5.84 -40.06
C VAL A 957 46.65 -7.27 -40.63
N GLU A 958 45.48 -7.36 -41.32
CA GLU A 958 44.99 -8.17 -42.48
C GLU A 958 44.95 -9.73 -42.56
N GLY A 959 43.97 -10.27 -43.33
CA GLY A 959 43.92 -11.67 -43.86
C GLY A 959 42.52 -12.20 -44.29
N ASP A 960 42.35 -12.74 -45.51
CA ASP A 960 41.03 -13.00 -46.18
C ASP A 960 40.69 -14.51 -46.45
N ARG A 961 39.40 -14.88 -46.25
CA ARG A 961 38.57 -16.01 -46.80
C ARG A 961 38.86 -17.55 -46.56
N PRO A 962 37.84 -18.44 -46.76
CA PRO A 962 37.81 -19.90 -46.43
C PRO A 962 37.73 -20.81 -47.71
N PRO A 963 37.13 -22.05 -47.78
CA PRO A 963 36.68 -23.07 -46.80
C PRO A 963 37.10 -24.56 -47.13
N ARG A 964 36.75 -25.57 -46.29
CA ARG A 964 36.24 -26.92 -46.71
C ARG A 964 35.93 -27.98 -45.59
N ALA A 965 34.75 -28.61 -45.74
CA ALA A 965 34.31 -30.01 -45.47
C ALA A 965 35.00 -31.00 -44.49
N GLY A 966 34.18 -31.83 -43.81
CA GLY A 966 34.56 -33.19 -43.35
C GLY A 966 33.72 -33.88 -42.26
N CYS A 967 32.80 -34.78 -42.65
CA CYS A 967 32.08 -35.82 -41.85
C CYS A 967 31.34 -35.43 -40.53
N GLY A 968 30.24 -36.07 -40.13
CA GLY A 968 29.41 -37.11 -40.77
C GLY A 968 29.50 -38.49 -40.10
N LEU A 969 28.59 -38.79 -39.16
CA LEU A 969 28.35 -40.14 -38.64
C LEU A 969 26.89 -40.30 -38.19
N CYS A 970 26.15 -41.23 -38.80
CA CYS A 970 24.75 -41.55 -38.47
C CYS A 970 24.54 -43.07 -38.33
N LYS A 971 23.74 -43.50 -37.35
CA LYS A 971 23.01 -44.79 -37.22
C LYS A 971 21.88 -44.57 -36.20
N GLY A 972 20.64 -45.05 -36.34
CA GLY A 972 19.89 -45.71 -37.44
C GLY A 972 18.38 -45.65 -37.07
N TYR A 973 17.42 -45.58 -38.01
CA TYR A 973 16.78 -46.73 -38.73
C TYR A 973 16.23 -47.80 -37.76
N VAL A 974 14.96 -48.28 -37.80
CA VAL A 974 14.07 -48.72 -38.91
C VAL A 974 12.58 -48.65 -38.45
N GLU A 975 11.45 -48.57 -39.20
CA GLU A 975 10.96 -48.11 -40.54
C GLU A 975 9.38 -48.21 -40.53
N ALA A 976 8.70 -48.19 -41.70
CA ALA A 976 7.37 -48.76 -42.04
C ALA A 976 6.09 -47.87 -42.15
N ASP A 977 5.77 -47.53 -43.42
CA ASP A 977 4.51 -47.00 -44.02
C ASP A 977 3.71 -48.21 -44.65
N PRO A 978 2.66 -48.14 -45.52
CA PRO A 978 1.61 -47.14 -45.83
C PRO A 978 0.14 -47.66 -45.81
N ARG A 979 -0.86 -46.77 -46.02
CA ARG A 979 -1.78 -46.73 -47.22
C ARG A 979 -3.01 -45.78 -47.12
N ARG A 980 -3.15 -44.92 -48.15
CA ARG A 980 -4.35 -44.46 -48.95
C ARG A 980 -5.78 -44.74 -48.41
N ARG A 981 -6.83 -43.89 -48.63
CA ARG A 981 -7.19 -43.09 -49.83
C ARG A 981 -8.29 -42.00 -49.52
N ARG A 982 -8.63 -41.12 -50.48
CA ARG A 982 -9.67 -40.05 -50.39
C ARG A 982 -11.13 -40.53 -50.62
N SER A 983 -12.11 -39.77 -50.11
CA SER A 983 -13.42 -39.45 -50.76
C SER A 983 -14.05 -38.22 -50.08
N ASP A 984 -14.93 -37.50 -50.78
CA ASP A 984 -15.62 -36.28 -50.31
C ASP A 984 -17.10 -36.56 -49.96
N GLU A 985 -17.69 -35.87 -48.97
CA GLU A 985 -19.04 -35.23 -49.06
C GLU A 985 -19.39 -34.36 -47.82
N ALA A 986 -20.60 -33.79 -47.78
CA ALA A 986 -20.89 -32.52 -47.11
C ALA A 986 -21.87 -32.55 -45.91
N LEU A 987 -21.90 -31.42 -45.18
CA LEU A 987 -22.99 -30.87 -44.33
C LEU A 987 -23.52 -31.68 -43.13
N ARG A 988 -23.17 -31.21 -41.91
CA ARG A 988 -24.14 -30.80 -40.85
C ARG A 988 -23.43 -30.01 -39.73
N GLN A 989 -24.20 -29.32 -38.89
CA GLN A 989 -23.72 -28.27 -37.97
C GLN A 989 -23.88 -28.65 -36.48
N ASN A 990 -22.83 -28.39 -35.67
CA ASN A 990 -22.82 -27.96 -34.25
C ASN A 990 -23.59 -28.77 -33.17
N PRO A 991 -23.36 -28.50 -31.85
CA PRO A 991 -22.36 -27.61 -31.24
C PRO A 991 -21.38 -28.32 -30.26
N ASP A 992 -20.18 -27.75 -30.06
CA ASP A 992 -19.51 -27.53 -28.75
C ASP A 992 -18.03 -27.06 -28.92
N GLY A 993 -17.85 -25.93 -29.61
CA GLY A 993 -16.53 -25.32 -29.84
C GLY A 993 -15.99 -24.52 -28.66
N ARG A 994 -15.63 -25.18 -27.54
CA ARG A 994 -14.88 -24.54 -26.44
C ARG A 994 -13.40 -24.31 -26.81
N LEU A 995 -13.13 -23.26 -27.58
CA LEU A 995 -11.76 -22.75 -27.75
C LEU A 995 -11.34 -21.90 -26.55
N ALA A 996 -10.09 -22.06 -26.11
CA ALA A 996 -9.58 -21.48 -24.88
C ALA A 996 -9.45 -19.94 -24.97
N GLN A 997 -9.87 -19.26 -23.91
CA GLN A 997 -9.66 -17.83 -23.75
C GLN A 997 -8.24 -17.55 -23.25
N VAL A 998 -7.61 -16.50 -23.80
CA VAL A 998 -6.31 -15.99 -23.36
C VAL A 998 -6.50 -14.50 -23.07
N PHE A 999 -6.21 -14.06 -21.84
CA PHE A 999 -6.37 -12.68 -21.38
C PHE A 999 -5.19 -12.26 -20.48
N PRO A 1000 -4.42 -11.22 -20.85
CA PRO A 1000 -3.56 -10.47 -19.95
C PRO A 1000 -4.22 -9.15 -19.52
N PHE A 1001 -4.03 -8.73 -18.26
CA PHE A 1001 -4.73 -7.57 -17.70
C PHE A 1001 -3.99 -6.92 -16.52
N ALA A 1002 -4.01 -5.58 -16.51
CA ALA A 1002 -3.82 -4.61 -15.42
C ALA A 1002 -2.61 -4.73 -14.45
N ALA A 1003 -2.04 -3.56 -14.17
CA ALA A 1003 -1.40 -3.21 -12.89
C ALA A 1003 -2.20 -2.06 -12.25
N ALA A 1004 -1.90 -1.72 -10.99
CA ALA A 1004 -2.76 -0.98 -10.04
C ALA A 1004 -3.92 -1.82 -9.46
N GLY A 1005 -4.36 -1.44 -8.26
CA GLY A 1005 -5.21 -2.25 -7.36
C GLY A 1005 -6.73 -2.10 -7.56
N PRO A 1006 -7.57 -2.56 -6.60
CA PRO A 1006 -7.25 -2.75 -5.18
C PRO A 1006 -7.67 -4.10 -4.55
N ASN A 1007 -7.43 -4.16 -3.23
CA ASN A 1007 -7.61 -5.27 -2.26
C ASN A 1007 -8.77 -6.27 -2.50
N VAL A 1008 -8.43 -7.56 -2.46
CA VAL A 1008 -9.40 -8.63 -2.13
C VAL A 1008 -9.42 -8.87 -0.62
N ARG A 1009 -10.56 -8.56 0.04
CA ARG A 1009 -10.99 -9.29 1.23
C ARG A 1009 -11.99 -10.35 0.78
N LEU A 1010 -11.65 -11.61 1.01
CA LEU A 1010 -12.36 -12.78 0.47
C LEU A 1010 -13.84 -12.82 0.88
N ALA A 1011 -14.72 -12.77 -0.12
CA ALA A 1011 -16.17 -12.61 0.06
C ALA A 1011 -17.01 -13.61 -0.77
N SER A 1012 -16.56 -14.87 -0.89
CA SER A 1012 -17.34 -15.97 -1.51
C SER A 1012 -17.15 -17.31 -0.81
#